data_AF-A0A376B5X6-F1
#
_entry.id   AF-A0A376B5X6-F1
#
_cell.length_a   1.000
_cell.length_b   1.000
_cell.length_c   1.000
_cell.angle_alpha   90.00
_cell.angle_beta   90.00
_cell.angle_gamma   90.00
#
_symmetry.space_group_name_H-M   'P 1'
#
loop_
_entity.id
_entity.type
_entity.pdbx_description
1 polymer ?
#
loop_
_entity_poly.entity_id
_entity_poly.type
_entity_poly.pdbx_seq_one_letter_code
_entity_poly.pdbx_strand_id
1 'polypeptide(L)'
;MNLLNNTHSTISLPSFEMNNTSQLLNKRVTEKDSLYYICLIVKKRLEQLPLLKPYLNLAYSTAELLCERQALLLAQRKQQLHQSYDSITLISSSNSSFLQSPGNRISSVSSISMDSMDSEKISTTSSNEGAFVMRSSSHSSSSNLSSNKNDLLTFSIGILPITTDCDPVTQLSNLFQQGSPLCIIFNAVKPQHKLTVVSSDDIKVCKKSIYDFICACKMYLTLTDEELFTISDIFSNSTEKLIKILDVIKTLLDSAPSIFPSSSAITYTASIANSNTDHGKIVREFLETERKYVYDLEILYNFSKQLVDYNIINTEELYMLFPNLHEVIEFQRRFLISLEVNAQVENEMQRIGSIFVHSQNFFKLYEPWSIGQTAAIDYIASLPSFNANASHLIIKNKLELQSFLLKPVQRLCKYPLLLKQLLQTTPIESPNYKEMELAVDISKSVAKNINENQRRTENHEVVKELYGRVNNWKGYHISKFGELLFYDKVKISSGGDISDSDREFEVFLFEKIIVLFSESGHYVGSDGLSGGSSGLGSAGNSLKKTASSSLILKKKLSNTVPTLTNGKKTKLDLRGRIMIININKVTPIGNHNLNITWESPKEQGNFVLKFRNEETRDNWNQCLQDLCKLYRAEFGTADTGSRQNSFIQSFSNININNNRDRKSTRLNSSHTVVSRMPSSA
;
A
#
# COMPACT_ATOMS: atom_id res chain seq x y z
N MET A 1 -4.47 -63.42 27.33
CA MET A 1 -5.46 -62.69 26.51
C MET A 1 -6.25 -61.81 27.45
N ASN A 2 -6.29 -60.47 27.41
CA ASN A 2 -5.90 -59.49 26.40
C ASN A 2 -5.37 -58.24 27.13
N LEU A 3 -4.20 -57.78 26.73
CA LEU A 3 -3.65 -56.45 27.03
C LEU A 3 -3.50 -55.78 25.66
N LEU A 4 -4.27 -54.72 25.40
CA LEU A 4 -4.04 -53.74 24.33
C LEU A 4 -5.00 -52.55 24.55
N ASN A 5 -4.68 -51.71 25.55
CA ASN A 5 -5.19 -50.35 25.61
C ASN A 5 -4.28 -49.48 24.74
N ASN A 6 -4.63 -49.34 23.46
CA ASN A 6 -4.04 -48.32 22.59
C ASN A 6 -4.64 -46.95 22.94
N THR A 7 -3.89 -46.15 23.69
CA THR A 7 -4.16 -44.71 23.86
C THR A 7 -3.71 -43.97 22.59
N HIS A 8 -4.57 -43.94 21.57
CA HIS A 8 -4.41 -43.02 20.45
C HIS A 8 -4.66 -41.59 20.96
N SER A 9 -3.58 -40.90 21.29
CA SER A 9 -3.59 -39.45 21.53
C SER A 9 -3.82 -38.75 20.20
N THR A 10 -5.04 -38.30 19.94
CA THR A 10 -5.39 -37.45 18.80
C THR A 10 -4.75 -36.08 19.00
N ILE A 11 -3.82 -35.73 18.12
CA ILE A 11 -3.11 -34.45 18.13
C ILE A 11 -3.79 -33.57 17.09
N SER A 12 -4.56 -32.57 17.52
CA SER A 12 -5.26 -31.62 16.65
C SER A 12 -4.66 -30.23 16.81
N LEU A 13 -4.66 -29.43 15.74
CA LEU A 13 -4.24 -28.03 15.83
C LEU A 13 -5.23 -27.21 16.69
N PRO A 14 -4.77 -26.15 17.36
CA PRO A 14 -5.65 -25.23 18.08
C PRO A 14 -6.67 -24.61 17.10
N SER A 15 -7.96 -24.83 17.34
CA SER A 15 -9.02 -24.12 16.62
C SER A 15 -9.07 -22.67 17.11
N PHE A 16 -9.31 -21.72 16.19
CA PHE A 16 -9.54 -20.33 16.56
C PHE A 16 -10.83 -20.25 17.39
N GLU A 17 -10.71 -20.04 18.71
CA GLU A 17 -11.87 -19.81 19.57
C GLU A 17 -12.60 -18.54 19.09
N MET A 18 -13.91 -18.66 18.83
CA MET A 18 -14.76 -17.54 18.45
C MET A 18 -14.97 -16.57 19.62
N ASN A 19 -14.01 -15.67 19.78
CA ASN A 19 -14.10 -14.57 20.73
C ASN A 19 -15.05 -13.48 20.22
N ASN A 20 -15.71 -12.78 21.14
CA ASN A 20 -16.63 -11.69 20.78
C ASN A 20 -15.86 -10.51 20.15
N THR A 21 -16.41 -9.79 19.16
CA THR A 21 -15.65 -8.73 18.44
C THR A 21 -15.08 -7.66 19.39
N SER A 22 -15.82 -7.31 20.44
CA SER A 22 -15.39 -6.34 21.46
C SER A 22 -14.20 -6.85 22.29
N GLN A 23 -14.05 -8.17 22.45
CA GLN A 23 -12.87 -8.78 23.08
C GLN A 23 -11.67 -8.76 22.12
N LEU A 24 -11.88 -8.92 20.81
CA LEU A 24 -10.82 -8.85 19.80
C LEU A 24 -10.23 -7.45 19.65
N LEU A 25 -11.10 -6.42 19.64
CA LEU A 25 -10.67 -5.02 19.58
C LEU A 25 -9.87 -4.62 20.83
N ASN A 26 -10.26 -5.10 22.00
CA ASN A 26 -9.62 -4.80 23.28
C ASN A 26 -8.51 -5.80 23.69
N LYS A 27 -8.26 -6.84 22.87
CA LYS A 27 -7.20 -7.82 23.15
C LYS A 27 -5.85 -7.11 23.12
N ARG A 28 -5.12 -7.19 24.24
CA ARG A 28 -3.69 -6.83 24.27
C ARG A 28 -2.93 -7.91 23.50
N VAL A 29 -2.35 -7.51 22.37
CA VAL A 29 -1.47 -8.36 21.58
C VAL A 29 -0.09 -8.31 22.22
N THR A 30 0.48 -9.47 22.46
CA THR A 30 1.79 -9.59 23.12
C THR A 30 2.86 -9.95 22.10
N GLU A 31 4.13 -9.82 22.47
CA GLU A 31 5.25 -10.29 21.65
C GLU A 31 5.11 -11.77 21.25
N LYS A 32 4.49 -12.60 22.08
CA LYS A 32 4.30 -14.05 21.84
C LYS A 32 3.44 -14.37 20.61
N ASP A 33 2.61 -13.43 20.17
CA ASP A 33 1.75 -13.59 19.00
C ASP A 33 2.48 -13.28 17.69
N SER A 34 3.67 -12.67 17.75
CA SER A 34 4.43 -12.30 16.55
C SER A 34 5.20 -13.48 15.95
N LEU A 35 5.33 -13.50 14.62
CA LEU A 35 6.08 -14.52 13.90
C LEU A 35 7.56 -14.60 14.34
N TYR A 36 8.19 -13.45 14.62
CA TYR A 36 9.57 -13.38 15.10
C TYR A 36 9.76 -14.15 16.42
N TYR A 37 8.93 -13.87 17.44
CA TYR A 37 9.05 -14.52 18.74
C TYR A 37 8.60 -15.97 18.70
N ILE A 38 7.59 -16.31 17.90
CA ILE A 38 7.21 -17.71 17.64
C ILE A 38 8.43 -18.48 17.12
N CYS A 39 9.13 -17.93 16.13
CA CYS A 39 10.36 -18.52 15.60
C CYS A 39 11.45 -18.66 16.66
N LEU A 40 11.69 -17.64 17.49
CA LEU A 40 12.68 -17.73 18.57
C LEU A 40 12.36 -18.82 19.59
N ILE A 41 11.08 -18.95 19.98
CA ILE A 41 10.64 -19.99 20.92
C ILE A 41 10.83 -21.37 20.30
N VAL A 42 10.37 -21.57 19.05
CA VAL A 42 10.54 -22.85 18.34
C VAL A 42 12.02 -23.21 18.22
N LYS A 43 12.89 -22.27 17.82
CA LYS A 43 14.34 -22.47 17.76
C LYS A 43 14.91 -22.94 19.10
N LYS A 44 14.59 -22.27 20.21
CA LYS A 44 15.05 -22.66 21.56
C LYS A 44 14.56 -24.04 21.99
N ARG A 45 13.36 -24.44 21.58
CA ARG A 45 12.85 -25.81 21.82
C ARG A 45 13.65 -26.84 21.03
N LEU A 46 13.94 -26.54 19.76
CA LEU A 46 14.70 -27.44 18.88
C LEU A 46 16.17 -27.58 19.31
N GLU A 47 16.77 -26.55 19.91
CA GLU A 47 18.13 -26.60 20.47
C GLU A 47 18.30 -27.64 21.60
N GLN A 48 17.21 -28.07 22.23
CA GLN A 48 17.24 -29.14 23.24
C GLN A 48 17.56 -30.52 22.67
N LEU A 49 17.45 -30.70 21.33
CA LEU A 49 17.84 -31.93 20.65
C LEU A 49 19.27 -31.81 20.11
N PRO A 50 20.26 -32.53 20.68
CA PRO A 50 21.64 -32.47 20.22
C PRO A 50 21.81 -32.85 18.74
N LEU A 51 20.97 -33.76 18.25
CA LEU A 51 20.96 -34.23 16.86
C LEU A 51 20.62 -33.12 15.84
N LEU A 52 19.94 -32.05 16.26
CA LEU A 52 19.58 -30.92 15.40
C LEU A 52 20.68 -29.86 15.30
N LYS A 53 21.67 -29.87 16.20
CA LYS A 53 22.74 -28.87 16.25
C LYS A 53 23.49 -28.64 14.92
N PRO A 54 23.93 -29.67 14.17
CA PRO A 54 24.59 -29.43 12.88
C PRO A 54 23.67 -28.77 11.85
N TYR A 55 22.40 -29.14 11.81
CA TYR A 55 21.40 -28.56 10.89
C TYR A 55 21.05 -27.11 11.25
N LEU A 56 21.00 -26.80 12.56
CA LEU A 56 20.80 -25.43 13.06
C LEU A 56 21.97 -24.51 12.69
N ASN A 57 23.21 -25.01 12.76
CA ASN A 57 24.40 -24.27 12.35
C ASN A 57 24.43 -24.03 10.83
N LEU A 58 24.05 -25.04 10.03
CA LEU A 58 23.92 -24.90 8.58
C LEU A 58 22.82 -23.90 8.21
N ALA A 59 21.67 -23.96 8.91
CA ALA A 59 20.57 -23.01 8.73
C ALA A 59 20.97 -21.57 9.09
N TYR A 60 21.80 -21.40 10.12
CA TYR A 60 22.35 -20.10 10.49
C TYR A 60 23.28 -19.56 9.41
N SER A 61 24.28 -20.35 9.00
CA SER A 61 25.28 -19.94 7.99
C SER A 61 24.63 -19.59 6.64
N THR A 62 23.59 -20.33 6.25
CA THR A 62 22.81 -20.04 5.04
C THR A 62 21.98 -18.76 5.19
N ALA A 63 21.37 -18.52 6.36
CA ALA A 63 20.60 -17.30 6.61
C ALA A 63 21.49 -16.05 6.64
N GLU A 64 22.67 -16.14 7.28
CA GLU A 64 23.70 -15.09 7.29
C GLU A 64 24.12 -14.70 5.86
N LEU A 65 24.46 -15.68 5.02
CA LEU A 65 24.82 -15.44 3.62
C LEU A 65 23.69 -14.75 2.82
N LEU A 66 22.43 -15.11 3.08
CA LEU A 66 21.28 -14.46 2.44
C LEU A 66 21.11 -13.01 2.91
N CYS A 67 21.30 -12.74 4.20
CA CYS A 67 21.28 -11.40 4.77
C CYS A 67 22.40 -10.52 4.17
N GLU A 68 23.62 -11.04 4.07
CA GLU A 68 24.75 -10.34 3.42
C GLU A 68 24.46 -10.03 1.96
N ARG A 69 23.98 -11.03 1.20
CA ARG A 69 23.62 -10.87 -0.21
C ARG A 69 22.50 -9.83 -0.38
N GLN A 70 21.51 -9.83 0.51
CA GLN A 70 20.45 -8.82 0.49
C GLN A 70 21.02 -7.42 0.73
N ALA A 71 21.89 -7.26 1.74
CA ALA A 71 22.52 -5.97 2.03
C ALA A 71 23.33 -5.44 0.84
N LEU A 72 24.09 -6.30 0.17
CA LEU A 72 24.85 -5.96 -1.03
C LEU A 72 23.93 -5.51 -2.18
N LEU A 73 22.84 -6.24 -2.44
CA LEU A 73 21.87 -5.89 -3.49
C LEU A 73 21.23 -4.52 -3.22
N LEU A 74 20.86 -4.25 -1.96
CA LEU A 74 20.28 -2.97 -1.56
C LEU A 74 21.29 -1.81 -1.69
N ALA A 75 22.56 -2.04 -1.34
CA ALA A 75 23.62 -1.06 -1.49
C ALA A 75 23.92 -0.74 -2.98
N GLN A 76 23.99 -1.76 -3.84
CA GLN A 76 24.18 -1.58 -5.28
C GLN A 76 23.03 -0.80 -5.91
N ARG A 77 21.78 -1.08 -5.51
CA ARG A 77 20.60 -0.35 -6.01
C ARG A 77 20.67 1.14 -5.67
N LYS A 78 21.14 1.48 -4.47
CA LYS A 78 21.36 2.88 -4.05
C LYS A 78 22.44 3.56 -4.90
N GLN A 79 23.54 2.87 -5.20
CA GLN A 79 24.61 3.41 -6.05
C GLN A 79 24.15 3.63 -7.50
N GLN A 80 23.38 2.70 -8.08
CA GLN A 80 22.82 2.86 -9.42
C GLN A 80 21.88 4.07 -9.53
N LEU A 81 21.08 4.32 -8.49
CA LEU A 81 20.26 5.52 -8.42
C LEU A 81 21.14 6.78 -8.40
N HIS A 82 22.20 6.82 -7.59
CA HIS A 82 23.13 7.96 -7.58
C HIS A 82 23.85 8.17 -8.91
N GLN A 83 24.35 7.10 -9.56
CA GLN A 83 25.01 7.19 -10.86
C GLN A 83 24.05 7.67 -11.96
N SER A 84 22.77 7.31 -11.91
CA SER A 84 21.78 7.83 -12.85
C SER A 84 21.45 9.31 -12.62
N TYR A 85 21.50 9.80 -11.38
CA TYR A 85 21.45 11.24 -11.09
C TYR A 85 22.72 11.99 -11.52
N ASP A 86 23.92 11.41 -11.31
CA ASP A 86 25.20 12.04 -11.69
C ASP A 86 25.45 12.04 -13.21
N SER A 87 24.94 11.03 -13.92
CA SER A 87 24.97 11.01 -15.39
C SER A 87 24.10 12.12 -15.98
N ILE A 88 22.98 12.46 -15.34
CA ILE A 88 22.09 13.54 -15.76
C ILE A 88 22.73 14.92 -15.47
N THR A 89 23.55 15.06 -14.42
CA THR A 89 24.28 16.30 -14.10
C THR A 89 25.56 16.49 -14.92
N LEU A 90 26.24 15.42 -15.36
CA LEU A 90 27.40 15.50 -16.26
C LEU A 90 27.01 15.80 -17.72
N ILE A 91 25.88 15.27 -18.19
CA ILE A 91 25.34 15.64 -19.51
C ILE A 91 24.87 17.10 -19.51
N SER A 92 24.49 17.66 -18.35
CA SER A 92 24.05 19.04 -18.27
C SER A 92 25.19 20.08 -18.23
N SER A 93 26.42 19.65 -17.90
CA SER A 93 27.64 20.47 -17.80
C SER A 93 28.58 20.36 -19.01
N SER A 94 28.29 19.47 -19.97
CA SER A 94 29.11 19.28 -21.19
C SER A 94 28.78 20.24 -22.35
N ASN A 95 27.78 21.12 -22.22
CA ASN A 95 27.28 21.98 -23.31
C ASN A 95 27.51 23.49 -23.11
N SER A 96 28.59 23.87 -22.42
CA SER A 96 29.03 25.28 -22.40
C SER A 96 30.53 25.37 -22.64
N SER A 97 30.89 26.22 -23.61
CA SER A 97 32.23 26.73 -23.97
C SER A 97 33.02 25.97 -25.06
N PHE A 98 32.73 26.31 -26.31
CA PHE A 98 33.74 26.32 -27.39
C PHE A 98 33.75 27.70 -28.02
N LEU A 99 34.69 28.55 -27.59
CA LEU A 99 35.13 29.77 -28.28
C LEU A 99 36.47 30.22 -27.65
N GLN A 100 37.62 29.83 -28.22
CA GLN A 100 38.66 30.78 -28.67
C GLN A 100 39.91 30.12 -29.30
N SER A 101 40.38 30.86 -30.30
CA SER A 101 41.58 30.84 -31.15
C SER A 101 42.96 30.54 -30.48
N PRO A 102 44.03 30.33 -31.30
CA PRO A 102 45.19 29.52 -30.98
C PRO A 102 46.36 30.30 -30.36
N GLY A 103 47.23 29.58 -29.64
CA GLY A 103 48.51 30.12 -29.19
C GLY A 103 49.39 29.04 -28.56
N ASN A 104 50.47 28.69 -29.27
CA ASN A 104 51.59 27.86 -28.82
C ASN A 104 52.06 28.18 -27.39
N ARG A 105 52.32 27.14 -26.57
CA ARG A 105 53.65 26.79 -26.05
C ARG A 105 53.62 25.52 -25.18
N ILE A 106 54.74 24.82 -25.24
CA ILE A 106 55.07 23.46 -24.81
C ILE A 106 55.45 23.41 -23.31
N SER A 107 55.11 22.33 -22.58
CA SER A 107 56.04 21.47 -21.80
C SER A 107 55.35 20.38 -20.94
N SER A 108 55.72 19.12 -21.24
CA SER A 108 55.95 17.91 -20.37
C SER A 108 55.15 17.73 -19.07
N VAL A 109 54.35 16.66 -18.88
CA VAL A 109 54.68 15.22 -18.69
C VAL A 109 55.60 14.93 -17.48
N SER A 110 55.05 14.25 -16.47
CA SER A 110 55.68 13.05 -15.89
C SER A 110 54.65 12.20 -15.13
N SER A 111 54.27 11.10 -15.78
CA SER A 111 53.76 9.85 -15.22
C SER A 111 54.86 9.09 -14.49
N ILE A 112 54.52 8.36 -13.41
CA ILE A 112 55.30 7.21 -12.95
C ILE A 112 54.34 6.03 -12.72
N SER A 113 54.55 4.99 -13.52
CA SER A 113 54.12 3.61 -13.36
C SER A 113 55.09 2.87 -12.44
N MET A 114 54.67 1.81 -11.74
CA MET A 114 55.58 0.75 -11.29
C MET A 114 54.90 -0.63 -11.26
N ASP A 115 55.71 -1.62 -11.64
CA ASP A 115 55.43 -2.98 -12.05
C ASP A 115 55.34 -4.05 -10.94
N SER A 116 54.68 -5.14 -11.35
CA SER A 116 54.73 -6.59 -11.06
C SER A 116 55.85 -7.29 -10.25
N MET A 117 55.44 -8.44 -9.68
CA MET A 117 56.08 -9.76 -9.37
C MET A 117 56.00 -10.11 -7.87
N ASP A 118 55.52 -11.29 -7.42
CA ASP A 118 55.93 -12.65 -7.79
C ASP A 118 54.83 -13.73 -7.66
N SER A 119 55.10 -14.89 -8.28
CA SER A 119 54.24 -16.08 -8.41
C SER A 119 54.69 -17.23 -7.49
N GLU A 120 53.74 -18.02 -6.97
CA GLU A 120 53.95 -19.47 -6.73
C GLU A 120 52.69 -20.28 -7.08
N LYS A 121 52.90 -21.38 -7.81
CA LYS A 121 51.91 -22.30 -8.38
C LYS A 121 51.63 -23.46 -7.44
N ILE A 122 50.36 -23.85 -7.26
CA ILE A 122 49.95 -25.26 -7.16
C ILE A 122 48.64 -25.46 -7.93
N SER A 123 48.67 -26.41 -8.86
CA SER A 123 47.60 -26.87 -9.74
C SER A 123 46.79 -28.01 -9.12
N THR A 124 45.45 -28.03 -9.24
CA THR A 124 44.65 -29.26 -9.49
C THR A 124 43.19 -28.95 -9.86
N THR A 125 42.81 -29.42 -11.05
CA THR A 125 41.51 -30.00 -11.47
C THR A 125 40.21 -29.20 -11.32
N SER A 126 39.81 -28.59 -12.43
CA SER A 126 38.47 -28.10 -12.74
C SER A 126 37.57 -29.20 -13.31
N SER A 127 36.40 -29.43 -12.71
CA SER A 127 35.26 -30.11 -13.32
C SER A 127 34.04 -29.19 -13.29
N ASN A 128 33.45 -29.05 -14.48
CA ASN A 128 32.30 -28.23 -14.85
C ASN A 128 31.03 -28.48 -14.03
N GLU A 129 30.31 -27.40 -13.73
CA GLU A 129 28.84 -27.19 -13.82
C GLU A 129 28.65 -25.69 -13.45
N GLY A 130 28.06 -24.77 -14.20
CA GLY A 130 27.11 -24.82 -15.31
C GLY A 130 26.07 -23.70 -15.13
N ALA A 131 26.49 -22.45 -14.87
CA ALA A 131 25.57 -21.32 -14.72
C ALA A 131 25.32 -20.65 -16.09
N PHE A 132 24.21 -21.04 -16.72
CA PHE A 132 23.74 -20.49 -17.98
C PHE A 132 23.14 -19.09 -17.74
N VAL A 133 23.88 -18.03 -18.09
CA VAL A 133 23.38 -16.66 -18.15
C VAL A 133 22.89 -16.40 -19.57
N MET A 134 21.57 -16.40 -19.78
CA MET A 134 21.00 -15.84 -21.01
C MET A 134 20.77 -14.34 -20.84
N ARG A 135 21.49 -13.57 -21.65
CA ARG A 135 21.16 -12.19 -22.02
C ARG A 135 19.81 -12.17 -22.75
N SER A 136 18.94 -11.25 -22.37
CA SER A 136 17.99 -10.65 -23.30
C SER A 136 17.80 -9.17 -22.96
N SER A 137 18.09 -8.35 -23.96
CA SER A 137 17.96 -6.91 -23.96
C SER A 137 16.68 -6.48 -24.70
N SER A 138 16.09 -5.41 -24.18
CA SER A 138 15.25 -4.39 -24.83
C SER A 138 13.72 -4.56 -24.93
N HIS A 139 13.07 -3.59 -24.27
CA HIS A 139 11.83 -2.88 -24.59
C HIS A 139 10.47 -3.59 -24.52
N SER A 140 9.74 -3.34 -23.42
CA SER A 140 8.41 -2.70 -23.46
C SER A 140 7.97 -2.30 -22.04
N SER A 141 7.48 -1.06 -21.93
CA SER A 141 7.12 -0.40 -20.69
C SER A 141 5.70 -0.80 -20.27
N SER A 142 5.56 -1.67 -19.28
CA SER A 142 4.28 -1.90 -18.60
C SER A 142 4.48 -2.39 -17.16
N SER A 143 4.06 -1.56 -16.20
CA SER A 143 3.69 -1.87 -14.81
C SER A 143 4.65 -2.73 -13.96
N ASN A 144 5.71 -2.10 -13.43
CA ASN A 144 6.59 -2.66 -12.39
C ASN A 144 6.00 -2.46 -10.97
N LEU A 145 4.95 -3.20 -10.62
CA LEU A 145 4.60 -3.40 -9.20
C LEU A 145 4.63 -4.88 -8.79
N SER A 146 4.58 -5.81 -9.74
CA SER A 146 4.68 -7.25 -9.49
C SER A 146 6.12 -7.77 -9.33
N SER A 147 7.15 -7.00 -9.72
CA SER A 147 8.54 -7.49 -9.69
C SER A 147 9.20 -7.44 -8.30
N ASN A 148 8.63 -6.78 -7.30
CA ASN A 148 9.31 -6.56 -6.01
C ASN A 148 9.14 -7.71 -4.99
N LYS A 149 8.21 -8.67 -5.20
CA LYS A 149 8.10 -9.86 -4.33
C LYS A 149 9.28 -10.81 -4.47
N ASN A 150 9.99 -10.79 -5.60
CA ASN A 150 11.07 -11.73 -5.92
C ASN A 150 12.49 -11.23 -5.55
N ASP A 151 12.62 -10.01 -5.02
CA ASP A 151 13.92 -9.39 -4.71
C ASP A 151 14.34 -9.56 -3.24
N LEU A 152 13.42 -9.88 -2.34
CA LEU A 152 13.72 -10.10 -0.93
C LEU A 152 14.25 -11.51 -0.74
N LEU A 153 15.52 -11.61 -0.34
CA LEU A 153 16.18 -12.88 -0.07
C LEU A 153 15.88 -13.40 1.34
N THR A 154 15.40 -12.53 2.22
CA THR A 154 15.12 -12.83 3.63
C THR A 154 13.69 -12.43 4.03
N PHE A 155 13.25 -12.83 5.22
CA PHE A 155 11.97 -12.42 5.79
C PHE A 155 12.01 -11.03 6.45
N SER A 156 13.20 -10.51 6.72
CA SER A 156 13.43 -9.13 7.13
C SER A 156 13.57 -8.18 5.92
N ILE A 157 13.14 -6.92 6.10
CA ILE A 157 13.21 -5.82 5.14
C ILE A 157 14.36 -4.90 5.53
N GLY A 158 15.10 -4.48 4.51
CA GLY A 158 16.20 -3.54 4.66
C GLY A 158 17.48 -4.24 5.08
N ILE A 159 18.38 -3.46 5.67
CA ILE A 159 19.69 -3.93 6.10
C ILE A 159 19.67 -4.08 7.61
N LEU A 160 20.09 -5.25 8.10
CA LEU A 160 20.13 -5.55 9.53
C LEU A 160 21.16 -4.66 10.27
N PRO A 161 21.00 -4.47 11.59
CA PRO A 161 22.04 -3.89 12.43
C PRO A 161 23.35 -4.69 12.33
N ILE A 162 24.49 -4.02 12.50
CA ILE A 162 25.82 -4.64 12.36
C ILE A 162 26.05 -5.77 13.37
N THR A 163 25.41 -5.70 14.53
CA THR A 163 25.51 -6.72 15.59
C THR A 163 24.56 -7.90 15.38
N THR A 164 23.86 -7.98 14.24
CA THR A 164 22.89 -9.03 13.95
C THR A 164 23.14 -9.63 12.59
N ASP A 165 23.64 -10.85 12.58
CA ASP A 165 24.08 -11.53 11.35
C ASP A 165 22.89 -12.06 10.53
N CYS A 166 21.82 -12.49 11.20
CA CYS A 166 20.62 -12.99 10.53
C CYS A 166 19.34 -12.84 11.36
N ASP A 167 18.18 -12.90 10.70
CA ASP A 167 16.88 -12.94 11.37
C ASP A 167 16.43 -14.40 11.66
N PRO A 168 15.77 -14.66 12.81
CA PRO A 168 15.41 -16.01 13.23
C PRO A 168 14.32 -16.65 12.35
N VAL A 169 13.56 -15.84 11.59
CA VAL A 169 12.50 -16.34 10.71
C VAL A 169 13.12 -16.96 9.46
N THR A 170 14.08 -16.27 8.84
CA THR A 170 14.89 -16.79 7.73
C THR A 170 15.68 -18.03 8.17
N GLN A 171 16.28 -18.01 9.36
CA GLN A 171 17.00 -19.17 9.91
C GLN A 171 16.09 -20.41 10.01
N LEU A 172 14.90 -20.30 10.60
CA LEU A 172 14.00 -21.45 10.73
C LEU A 172 13.40 -21.89 9.39
N SER A 173 13.11 -20.96 8.48
CA SER A 173 12.68 -21.32 7.13
C SER A 173 13.73 -22.19 6.44
N ASN A 174 15.01 -21.79 6.50
CA ASN A 174 16.12 -22.57 5.95
C ASN A 174 16.31 -23.92 6.64
N LEU A 175 16.08 -24.00 7.96
CA LEU A 175 16.13 -25.28 8.68
C LEU A 175 15.11 -26.27 8.14
N PHE A 176 13.87 -25.84 7.92
CA PHE A 176 12.81 -26.73 7.44
C PHE A 176 12.98 -27.12 5.96
N GLN A 177 13.59 -26.25 5.15
CA GLN A 177 13.95 -26.56 3.75
C GLN A 177 14.96 -27.71 3.62
N GLN A 178 15.77 -27.98 4.65
CA GLN A 178 16.70 -29.12 4.66
C GLN A 178 15.97 -30.48 4.73
N GLY A 179 14.71 -30.52 5.17
CA GLY A 179 13.90 -31.74 5.24
C GLY A 179 14.28 -32.73 6.34
N SER A 180 15.55 -33.15 6.44
CA SER A 180 16.06 -34.07 7.46
C SER A 180 15.74 -33.65 8.91
N PRO A 181 15.79 -32.34 9.27
CA PRO A 181 15.37 -31.87 10.60
C PRO A 181 13.94 -32.27 10.97
N LEU A 182 13.00 -32.24 10.01
CA LEU A 182 11.60 -32.61 10.27
C LEU A 182 11.49 -34.09 10.63
N CYS A 183 12.22 -34.97 9.94
CA CYS A 183 12.30 -36.39 10.26
C CYS A 183 12.89 -36.63 11.66
N ILE A 184 13.93 -35.87 12.04
CA ILE A 184 14.54 -35.97 13.38
C ILE A 184 13.55 -35.58 14.47
N ILE A 185 12.82 -34.47 14.28
CA ILE A 185 11.79 -34.02 15.22
C ILE A 185 10.69 -35.10 15.35
N PHE A 186 10.21 -35.64 14.23
CA PHE A 186 9.22 -36.72 14.26
C PHE A 186 9.73 -37.96 15.01
N ASN A 187 10.97 -38.37 14.76
CA ASN A 187 11.59 -39.53 15.42
C ASN A 187 11.74 -39.34 16.93
N ALA A 188 11.94 -38.10 17.39
CA ALA A 188 11.96 -37.78 18.81
C ALA A 188 10.57 -37.93 19.44
N VAL A 189 9.51 -37.45 18.78
CA VAL A 189 8.13 -37.51 19.29
C VAL A 189 7.52 -38.91 19.22
N LYS A 190 7.74 -39.63 18.11
CA LYS A 190 7.20 -40.98 17.87
C LYS A 190 8.35 -41.95 17.55
N PRO A 191 9.13 -42.38 18.57
CA PRO A 191 10.26 -43.28 18.36
C PRO A 191 9.87 -44.68 17.86
N GLN A 192 8.57 -45.03 17.90
CA GLN A 192 8.02 -46.30 17.41
C GLN A 192 7.95 -46.37 15.88
N HIS A 193 7.87 -45.23 15.18
CA HIS A 193 7.72 -45.15 13.73
C HIS A 193 8.84 -44.30 13.13
N LYS A 194 10.09 -44.74 13.29
CA LYS A 194 11.26 -43.96 12.86
C LYS A 194 11.29 -43.78 11.35
N LEU A 195 11.44 -42.53 10.93
CA LEU A 195 11.74 -42.11 9.57
C LEU A 195 13.23 -42.20 9.28
N THR A 196 13.55 -42.47 8.02
CA THR A 196 14.91 -42.43 7.50
C THR A 196 15.39 -40.98 7.47
N VAL A 197 16.55 -40.73 8.08
CA VAL A 197 17.18 -39.41 8.11
C VAL A 197 18.37 -39.46 7.16
N VAL A 198 18.25 -38.75 6.05
CA VAL A 198 19.32 -38.59 5.05
C VAL A 198 19.71 -37.12 5.03
N SER A 199 20.96 -36.80 5.35
CA SER A 199 21.52 -35.46 5.19
C SER A 199 22.01 -35.31 3.76
N SER A 200 21.50 -34.33 3.03
CA SER A 200 21.93 -34.02 1.66
C SER A 200 21.58 -32.59 1.31
N ASP A 201 22.38 -31.96 0.45
CA ASP A 201 22.09 -30.65 -0.13
C ASP A 201 21.26 -30.75 -1.43
N ASP A 202 21.02 -31.98 -1.93
CA ASP A 202 20.17 -32.21 -3.10
C ASP A 202 18.70 -31.96 -2.75
N ILE A 203 18.11 -30.95 -3.41
CA ILE A 203 16.70 -30.57 -3.29
C ILE A 203 15.76 -31.77 -3.44
N LYS A 204 16.08 -32.75 -4.30
CA LYS A 204 15.24 -33.97 -4.47
C LYS A 204 15.23 -34.82 -3.21
N VAL A 205 16.37 -34.95 -2.54
CA VAL A 205 16.51 -35.69 -1.28
C VAL A 205 15.79 -34.94 -0.17
N CYS A 206 15.96 -33.61 -0.07
CA CYS A 206 15.23 -32.78 0.89
C CYS A 206 13.70 -32.92 0.71
N LYS A 207 13.22 -32.82 -0.54
CA LYS A 207 11.79 -33.00 -0.88
C LYS A 207 11.28 -34.39 -0.51
N LYS A 208 12.10 -35.43 -0.67
CA LYS A 208 11.74 -36.79 -0.26
C LYS A 208 11.61 -36.90 1.26
N SER A 209 12.56 -36.35 2.03
CA SER A 209 12.45 -36.32 3.50
C SER A 209 11.21 -35.54 3.98
N ILE A 210 10.90 -34.41 3.34
CA ILE A 210 9.68 -33.64 3.62
C ILE A 210 8.42 -34.46 3.32
N TYR A 211 8.38 -35.13 2.17
CA TYR A 211 7.26 -36.00 1.80
C TYR A 211 7.06 -37.12 2.82
N ASP A 212 8.14 -37.79 3.22
CA ASP A 212 8.10 -38.88 4.20
C ASP A 212 7.59 -38.38 5.56
N PHE A 213 8.01 -37.18 5.99
CA PHE A 213 7.49 -36.51 7.18
C PHE A 213 5.97 -36.23 7.08
N ILE A 214 5.51 -35.65 5.97
CA ILE A 214 4.07 -35.36 5.76
C ILE A 214 3.24 -36.64 5.82
N CYS A 215 3.69 -37.71 5.14
CA CYS A 215 3.03 -39.01 5.18
C CYS A 215 2.99 -39.58 6.60
N ALA A 216 4.07 -39.48 7.37
CA ALA A 216 4.14 -39.95 8.74
C ALA A 216 3.18 -39.19 9.66
N CYS A 217 3.11 -37.86 9.51
CA CYS A 217 2.16 -37.03 10.23
C CYS A 217 0.71 -37.43 9.94
N LYS A 218 0.39 -37.70 8.67
CA LYS A 218 -0.94 -38.18 8.27
C LYS A 218 -1.28 -39.56 8.85
N MET A 219 -0.33 -40.49 8.81
CA MET A 219 -0.54 -41.87 9.24
C MET A 219 -0.58 -42.03 10.78
N TYR A 220 0.28 -41.30 11.50
CA TYR A 220 0.54 -41.58 12.91
C TYR A 220 0.11 -40.47 13.88
N LEU A 221 -0.18 -39.26 13.39
CA LEU A 221 -0.67 -38.13 14.20
C LEU A 221 -2.11 -37.75 13.86
N THR A 222 -2.76 -38.44 12.92
CA THR A 222 -4.15 -38.21 12.49
C THR A 222 -4.43 -36.78 12.02
N LEU A 223 -3.41 -36.07 11.53
CA LEU A 223 -3.56 -34.73 10.95
C LEU A 223 -4.24 -34.82 9.58
N THR A 224 -5.15 -33.89 9.33
CA THR A 224 -5.88 -33.80 8.05
C THR A 224 -5.05 -33.11 6.96
N ASP A 225 -5.43 -33.31 5.69
CA ASP A 225 -4.75 -32.66 4.55
C ASP A 225 -4.91 -31.12 4.58
N GLU A 226 -5.97 -30.60 5.20
CA GLU A 226 -6.20 -29.16 5.36
C GLU A 226 -5.24 -28.52 6.37
N GLU A 227 -4.93 -29.26 7.44
CA GLU A 227 -4.01 -28.88 8.51
C GLU A 227 -2.54 -28.97 8.09
N LEU A 228 -2.19 -29.94 7.24
CA LEU A 228 -0.83 -30.17 6.76
C LEU A 228 -0.41 -29.16 5.68
N PHE A 229 0.88 -28.81 5.67
CA PHE A 229 1.48 -28.03 4.59
C PHE A 229 1.92 -28.93 3.44
N THR A 230 2.09 -28.35 2.24
CA THR A 230 2.63 -29.05 1.08
C THR A 230 4.14 -28.85 0.96
N ILE A 231 4.81 -29.69 0.16
CA ILE A 231 6.24 -29.53 -0.15
C ILE A 231 6.51 -28.13 -0.74
N SER A 232 5.64 -27.67 -1.64
CA SER A 232 5.75 -26.34 -2.26
C SER A 232 5.62 -25.19 -1.25
N ASP A 233 4.99 -25.42 -0.10
CA ASP A 233 4.84 -24.40 0.93
C ASP A 233 6.14 -24.15 1.70
N ILE A 234 6.94 -25.20 1.95
CA ILE A 234 8.24 -25.07 2.62
C ILE A 234 9.23 -24.25 1.79
N PHE A 235 9.26 -24.46 0.48
CA PHE A 235 10.16 -23.74 -0.42
C PHE A 235 9.62 -22.38 -0.87
N SER A 236 8.49 -21.95 -0.31
CA SER A 236 7.94 -20.63 -0.62
C SER A 236 8.52 -19.56 0.30
N ASN A 237 8.82 -18.38 -0.26
CA ASN A 237 9.16 -17.20 0.54
C ASN A 237 7.87 -16.47 0.98
N SER A 238 6.98 -17.16 1.72
CA SER A 238 5.72 -16.60 2.20
C SER A 238 5.57 -16.75 3.71
N THR A 239 5.22 -15.65 4.39
CA THR A 239 5.01 -15.67 5.85
C THR A 239 3.81 -16.53 6.25
N GLU A 240 2.73 -16.52 5.46
CA GLU A 240 1.52 -17.32 5.73
C GLU A 240 1.83 -18.83 5.70
N LYS A 241 2.56 -19.27 4.69
CA LYS A 241 2.94 -20.67 4.52
C LYS A 241 3.91 -21.11 5.61
N LEU A 242 4.83 -20.24 6.03
CA LEU A 242 5.71 -20.50 7.16
C LEU A 242 4.94 -20.61 8.49
N ILE A 243 3.93 -19.76 8.71
CA ILE A 243 3.05 -19.87 9.89
C ILE A 243 2.36 -21.24 9.92
N LYS A 244 1.81 -21.69 8.79
CA LYS A 244 1.20 -23.04 8.67
C LYS A 244 2.19 -24.16 9.04
N ILE A 245 3.44 -24.06 8.57
CA ILE A 245 4.50 -25.02 8.91
C ILE A 245 4.81 -24.98 10.41
N LEU A 246 4.95 -23.78 10.98
CA LEU A 246 5.22 -23.59 12.39
C LEU A 246 4.09 -24.12 13.28
N ASP A 247 2.84 -24.01 12.86
CA ASP A 247 1.70 -24.53 13.64
C ASP A 247 1.71 -26.06 13.70
N VAL A 248 1.99 -26.75 12.59
CA VAL A 248 2.19 -28.21 12.59
C VAL A 248 3.35 -28.60 13.50
N ILE A 249 4.47 -27.89 13.42
CA ILE A 249 5.66 -28.18 14.24
C ILE A 249 5.40 -27.89 15.71
N LYS A 250 4.77 -26.77 16.06
CA LYS A 250 4.39 -26.44 17.44
C LYS A 250 3.50 -27.53 18.03
N THR A 251 2.48 -27.95 17.28
CA THR A 251 1.57 -29.03 17.68
C THR A 251 2.34 -30.35 17.92
N LEU A 252 3.31 -30.66 17.06
CA LEU A 252 4.19 -31.82 17.22
C LEU A 252 5.07 -31.70 18.48
N LEU A 253 5.71 -30.55 18.72
CA LEU A 253 6.55 -30.31 19.89
C LEU A 253 5.73 -30.35 21.20
N ASP A 254 4.50 -29.83 21.19
CA ASP A 254 3.60 -29.81 22.34
C ASP A 254 3.08 -31.22 22.68
N SER A 255 3.06 -32.15 21.72
CA SER A 255 2.70 -33.55 21.97
C SER A 255 3.75 -34.35 22.74
N ALA A 256 4.99 -33.85 22.87
CA ALA A 256 6.08 -34.49 23.60
C ALA A 256 6.73 -33.54 24.64
N PRO A 257 6.00 -33.16 25.70
CA PRO A 257 6.48 -32.21 26.71
C PRO A 257 7.65 -32.76 27.56
N SER A 258 7.89 -34.07 27.53
CA SER A 258 9.03 -34.71 28.21
C SER A 258 10.36 -34.47 27.50
N ILE A 259 10.34 -34.19 26.20
CA ILE A 259 11.53 -33.97 25.36
C ILE A 259 11.69 -32.48 25.08
N PHE A 260 10.58 -31.80 24.80
CA PHE A 260 10.57 -30.38 24.50
C PHE A 260 9.93 -29.62 25.66
N PRO A 261 10.59 -28.60 26.22
CA PRO A 261 9.97 -27.77 27.23
C PRO A 261 8.70 -27.11 26.68
N SER A 262 7.71 -26.93 27.55
CA SER A 262 6.49 -26.19 27.19
C SER A 262 6.86 -24.77 26.76
N SER A 263 6.12 -24.24 25.77
CA SER A 263 6.31 -22.86 25.30
C SER A 263 6.24 -21.82 26.43
N SER A 264 5.50 -22.10 27.51
CA SER A 264 5.42 -21.24 28.70
C SER A 264 6.63 -21.33 29.63
N ALA A 265 7.40 -22.44 29.58
CA ALA A 265 8.61 -22.64 30.37
C ALA A 265 9.83 -21.92 29.77
N ILE A 266 9.79 -21.63 28.46
CA ILE A 266 10.83 -20.84 27.80
C ILE A 266 10.58 -19.36 28.10
N THR A 267 11.35 -18.82 29.04
CA THR A 267 11.39 -17.39 29.26
C THR A 267 12.31 -16.76 28.22
N TYR A 268 11.72 -16.15 27.19
CA TYR A 268 12.44 -15.17 26.38
C TYR A 268 12.22 -13.81 27.04
N THR A 269 13.20 -13.34 27.81
CA THR A 269 13.17 -11.95 28.29
C THR A 269 13.41 -11.06 27.08
N ALA A 270 12.34 -10.56 26.47
CA ALA A 270 12.38 -9.47 25.51
C ALA A 270 12.87 -8.20 26.23
N SER A 271 14.16 -8.13 26.56
CA SER A 271 14.74 -6.86 26.97
C SER A 271 14.93 -6.06 25.71
N ILE A 272 13.94 -5.23 25.36
CA ILE A 272 14.20 -4.09 24.46
C ILE A 272 15.44 -3.42 25.04
N ALA A 273 16.52 -3.35 24.26
CA ALA A 273 17.75 -2.76 24.75
C ALA A 273 17.43 -1.34 25.24
N ASN A 274 17.88 -0.99 26.45
CA ASN A 274 17.66 0.34 27.03
C ASN A 274 16.19 0.79 27.14
N SER A 275 15.27 -0.13 27.42
CA SER A 275 13.81 0.12 27.46
C SER A 275 13.31 1.23 28.42
N ASN A 276 14.16 1.67 29.36
CA ASN A 276 13.85 2.76 30.30
C ASN A 276 14.17 4.16 29.75
N THR A 277 14.97 4.25 28.68
CA THR A 277 15.26 5.50 27.98
C THR A 277 14.02 5.99 27.22
N ASP A 278 13.95 7.30 26.95
CA ASP A 278 12.84 7.84 26.17
C ASP A 278 12.81 7.27 24.74
N HIS A 279 13.99 7.06 24.15
CA HIS A 279 14.13 6.32 22.88
C HIS A 279 13.53 4.90 22.97
N GLY A 280 13.92 4.13 23.99
CA GLY A 280 13.42 2.76 24.19
C GLY A 280 11.91 2.69 24.45
N LYS A 281 11.31 3.70 25.09
CA LYS A 281 9.85 3.81 25.25
C LYS A 281 9.14 4.03 23.91
N ILE A 282 9.67 4.89 23.05
CA ILE A 282 9.11 5.15 21.72
C ILE A 282 9.22 3.89 20.84
N VAL A 283 10.36 3.19 20.88
CA VAL A 283 10.54 1.90 20.18
C VAL A 283 9.53 0.86 20.69
N ARG A 284 9.31 0.79 22.00
CA ARG A 284 8.30 -0.10 22.60
C ARG A 284 6.89 0.24 22.11
N GLU A 285 6.48 1.50 22.15
CA GLU A 285 5.18 1.95 21.64
C GLU A 285 5.02 1.60 20.16
N PHE A 286 6.06 1.82 19.36
CA PHE A 286 6.05 1.49 17.95
C PHE A 286 5.79 -0.02 17.77
N LEU A 287 6.55 -0.88 18.44
CA LEU A 287 6.36 -2.33 18.37
C LEU A 287 4.98 -2.80 18.85
N GLU A 288 4.52 -2.32 20.00
CA GLU A 288 3.22 -2.72 20.55
C GLU A 288 2.08 -2.35 19.61
N THR A 289 2.10 -1.11 19.08
CA THR A 289 1.09 -0.65 18.13
C THR A 289 1.21 -1.36 16.78
N GLU A 290 2.41 -1.78 16.38
CA GLU A 290 2.66 -2.52 15.14
C GLU A 290 2.15 -3.97 15.23
N ARG A 291 2.45 -4.67 16.32
CA ARG A 291 1.91 -6.01 16.61
C ARG A 291 0.39 -6.00 16.61
N LYS A 292 -0.21 -5.00 17.28
CA LYS A 292 -1.66 -4.85 17.28
C LYS A 292 -2.22 -4.62 15.89
N TYR A 293 -1.54 -3.83 15.06
CA TYR A 293 -1.95 -3.59 13.69
C TYR A 293 -1.88 -4.86 12.81
N VAL A 294 -0.78 -5.62 12.85
CA VAL A 294 -0.66 -6.91 12.15
C VAL A 294 -1.76 -7.87 12.58
N TYR A 295 -2.00 -8.00 13.89
CA TYR A 295 -3.07 -8.84 14.42
C TYR A 295 -4.46 -8.41 13.92
N ASP A 296 -4.74 -7.10 13.89
CA ASP A 296 -6.01 -6.58 13.38
C ASP A 296 -6.19 -6.87 11.87
N LEU A 297 -5.11 -6.86 11.08
CA LEU A 297 -5.15 -7.27 9.67
C LEU A 297 -5.41 -8.77 9.50
N GLU A 298 -4.82 -9.61 10.36
CA GLU A 298 -5.05 -11.07 10.33
C GLU A 298 -6.51 -11.41 10.69
N ILE A 299 -7.09 -10.71 11.66
CA ILE A 299 -8.54 -10.78 11.93
C ILE A 299 -9.33 -10.43 10.67
N LEU A 300 -8.95 -9.34 9.99
CA LEU A 300 -9.64 -8.90 8.78
C LEU A 300 -9.56 -9.94 7.66
N TYR A 301 -8.41 -10.61 7.53
CA TYR A 301 -8.21 -11.67 6.56
C TYR A 301 -9.05 -12.91 6.86
N ASN A 302 -9.06 -13.37 8.12
CA ASN A 302 -9.91 -14.49 8.52
C ASN A 302 -11.39 -14.16 8.33
N PHE A 303 -11.81 -12.93 8.65
CA PHE A 303 -13.15 -12.47 8.39
C PHE A 303 -13.48 -12.44 6.89
N SER A 304 -12.55 -12.00 6.05
CA SER A 304 -12.72 -11.99 4.59
C SER A 304 -12.92 -13.40 4.03
N LYS A 305 -12.22 -14.42 4.56
CA LYS A 305 -12.45 -15.84 4.23
C LYS A 305 -13.85 -16.27 4.63
N GLN A 306 -14.27 -15.97 5.85
CA GLN A 306 -15.63 -16.30 6.32
C GLN A 306 -16.72 -15.71 5.41
N LEU A 307 -16.56 -14.47 4.93
CA LEU A 307 -17.55 -13.86 4.04
C LEU A 307 -17.68 -14.59 2.69
N VAL A 308 -16.58 -15.13 2.17
CA VAL A 308 -16.56 -15.93 0.94
C VAL A 308 -17.13 -17.33 1.20
N ASP A 309 -16.69 -18.01 2.27
CA ASP A 309 -17.11 -19.36 2.62
C ASP A 309 -18.62 -19.45 2.88
N TYR A 310 -19.19 -18.40 3.50
CA TYR A 310 -20.64 -18.28 3.72
C TYR A 310 -21.40 -17.66 2.53
N ASN A 311 -20.75 -17.43 1.38
CA ASN A 311 -21.34 -16.82 0.18
C ASN A 311 -22.07 -15.50 0.47
N ILE A 312 -21.57 -14.69 1.40
CA ILE A 312 -22.13 -13.38 1.74
C ILE A 312 -21.71 -12.33 0.69
N ILE A 313 -20.49 -12.46 0.17
CA ILE A 313 -19.93 -11.61 -0.89
C ILE A 313 -19.27 -12.48 -1.96
N ASN A 314 -19.19 -11.95 -3.18
CA ASN A 314 -18.46 -12.54 -4.28
C ASN A 314 -17.01 -12.01 -4.37
N THR A 315 -16.23 -12.51 -5.34
CA THR A 315 -14.81 -12.14 -5.52
C THR A 315 -14.59 -10.67 -5.88
N GLU A 316 -15.51 -10.05 -6.64
CA GLU A 316 -15.41 -8.64 -7.02
C GLU A 316 -15.68 -7.72 -5.81
N GLU A 317 -16.69 -8.07 -5.02
CA GLU A 317 -17.04 -7.40 -3.77
C GLU A 317 -15.95 -7.57 -2.71
N LEU A 318 -15.33 -8.76 -2.64
CA LEU A 318 -14.17 -9.02 -1.80
C LEU A 318 -13.00 -8.08 -2.15
N TYR A 319 -12.70 -7.92 -3.44
CA TYR A 319 -11.62 -7.02 -3.87
C TYR A 319 -11.96 -5.54 -3.63
N MET A 320 -13.23 -5.16 -3.76
CA MET A 320 -13.70 -3.81 -3.44
C MET A 320 -13.52 -3.49 -1.94
N LEU A 321 -13.85 -4.44 -1.05
CA LEU A 321 -13.79 -4.25 0.40
C LEU A 321 -12.38 -4.43 0.97
N PHE A 322 -11.61 -5.38 0.45
CA PHE A 322 -10.32 -5.80 1.00
C PHE A 322 -9.22 -5.81 -0.09
N PRO A 323 -8.96 -4.66 -0.73
CA PRO A 323 -8.03 -4.61 -1.85
C PRO A 323 -6.62 -4.96 -1.40
N ASN A 324 -5.92 -5.85 -2.12
CA ASN A 324 -4.53 -6.24 -1.80
C ASN A 324 -4.29 -6.67 -0.33
N LEU A 325 -5.31 -7.17 0.38
CA LEU A 325 -5.19 -7.47 1.82
C LEU A 325 -4.08 -8.49 2.10
N HIS A 326 -3.96 -9.51 1.25
CA HIS A 326 -2.91 -10.52 1.37
C HIS A 326 -1.50 -9.93 1.26
N GLU A 327 -1.27 -9.12 0.22
CA GLU A 327 -0.01 -8.41 0.00
C GLU A 327 0.35 -7.50 1.17
N VAL A 328 -0.64 -6.78 1.70
CA VAL A 328 -0.47 -5.87 2.82
C VAL A 328 -0.06 -6.63 4.08
N ILE A 329 -0.70 -7.76 4.39
CA ILE A 329 -0.35 -8.59 5.54
C ILE A 329 1.07 -9.16 5.39
N GLU A 330 1.39 -9.68 4.21
CA GLU A 330 2.70 -10.24 3.91
C GLU A 330 3.81 -9.20 4.07
N PHE A 331 3.57 -7.97 3.58
CA PHE A 331 4.46 -6.83 3.80
C PHE A 331 4.57 -6.49 5.30
N GLN A 332 3.45 -6.34 5.99
CA GLN A 332 3.43 -5.85 7.37
C GLN A 332 4.04 -6.84 8.36
N ARG A 333 3.91 -8.15 8.12
CA ARG A 333 4.60 -9.19 8.89
C ARG A 333 6.13 -9.08 8.75
N ARG A 334 6.63 -8.92 7.52
CA ARG A 334 8.07 -8.70 7.28
C ARG A 334 8.57 -7.39 7.88
N PHE A 335 7.76 -6.34 7.77
CA PHE A 335 8.04 -5.04 8.39
C PHE A 335 8.15 -5.17 9.92
N LEU A 336 7.22 -5.87 10.56
CA LEU A 336 7.25 -6.15 11.99
C LEU A 336 8.48 -6.99 12.40
N ILE A 337 8.82 -8.07 11.66
CA ILE A 337 10.03 -8.87 11.90
C ILE A 337 11.27 -7.96 11.93
N SER A 338 11.35 -7.03 10.97
CA SER A 338 12.48 -6.11 10.85
C SER A 338 12.59 -5.16 12.05
N LEU A 339 11.44 -4.65 12.52
CA LEU A 339 11.40 -3.82 13.73
C LEU A 339 11.78 -4.62 14.98
N GLU A 340 11.33 -5.86 15.10
CA GLU A 340 11.61 -6.71 16.25
C GLU A 340 13.09 -7.12 16.32
N VAL A 341 13.73 -7.37 15.17
CA VAL A 341 15.19 -7.54 15.08
C VAL A 341 15.92 -6.30 15.58
N ASN A 342 15.53 -5.12 15.09
CA ASN A 342 16.17 -3.86 15.47
C ASN A 342 16.01 -3.55 16.97
N ALA A 343 14.86 -3.88 17.56
CA ALA A 343 14.60 -3.62 18.97
C ALA A 343 15.42 -4.49 19.95
N GLN A 344 16.05 -5.57 19.47
CA GLN A 344 16.98 -6.36 20.29
C GLN A 344 18.36 -5.71 20.43
N VAL A 345 18.66 -4.69 19.63
CA VAL A 345 19.96 -4.05 19.54
C VAL A 345 19.95 -2.71 20.27
N GLU A 346 21.10 -2.30 20.81
CA GLU A 346 21.30 -0.99 21.46
C GLU A 346 20.86 0.17 20.55
N ASN A 347 20.28 1.21 21.16
CA ASN A 347 19.65 2.33 20.48
C ASN A 347 20.52 2.95 19.36
N GLU A 348 21.82 3.09 19.61
CA GLU A 348 22.80 3.71 18.70
C GLU A 348 23.02 2.88 17.43
N MET A 349 22.86 1.57 17.55
CA MET A 349 23.09 0.58 16.50
C MET A 349 21.80 0.22 15.74
N GLN A 350 20.64 0.70 16.19
CA GLN A 350 19.36 0.47 15.50
C GLN A 350 19.34 1.14 14.13
N ARG A 351 18.74 0.44 13.18
CA ARG A 351 18.58 0.83 11.77
C ARG A 351 17.12 0.86 11.34
N ILE A 352 16.24 1.35 12.21
CA ILE A 352 14.80 1.50 11.92
C ILE A 352 14.58 2.36 10.65
N GLY A 353 15.43 3.36 10.40
CA GLY A 353 15.36 4.18 9.18
C GLY A 353 15.53 3.36 7.89
N SER A 354 16.43 2.38 7.89
CA SER A 354 16.66 1.46 6.76
C SER A 354 15.39 0.72 6.34
N ILE A 355 14.59 0.29 7.32
CA ILE A 355 13.33 -0.43 7.08
C ILE A 355 12.40 0.44 6.21
N PHE A 356 12.24 1.72 6.52
CA PHE A 356 11.37 2.63 5.77
C PHE A 356 11.91 2.98 4.38
N VAL A 357 13.22 3.22 4.27
CA VAL A 357 13.89 3.48 2.99
C VAL A 357 13.64 2.34 2.01
N HIS A 358 13.74 1.10 2.48
CA HIS A 358 13.52 -0.08 1.64
C HIS A 358 12.04 -0.52 1.55
N SER A 359 11.15 0.07 2.36
CA SER A 359 9.70 -0.18 2.32
C SER A 359 8.93 0.77 1.39
N GLN A 360 9.57 1.80 0.84
CA GLN A 360 8.89 2.88 0.11
C GLN A 360 7.92 2.39 -0.98
N ASN A 361 8.33 1.40 -1.78
CA ASN A 361 7.50 0.86 -2.84
C ASN A 361 6.34 -0.01 -2.33
N PHE A 362 6.52 -0.68 -1.18
CA PHE A 362 5.48 -1.52 -0.58
C PHE A 362 4.33 -0.70 -0.02
N PHE A 363 4.58 0.55 0.42
CA PHE A 363 3.49 1.44 0.85
C PHE A 363 2.48 1.77 -0.26
N LYS A 364 2.83 1.58 -1.55
CA LYS A 364 1.88 1.74 -2.67
C LYS A 364 0.76 0.70 -2.66
N LEU A 365 0.96 -0.44 -1.98
CA LEU A 365 -0.08 -1.47 -1.79
C LEU A 365 -1.35 -0.90 -1.12
N TYR A 366 -1.21 0.21 -0.39
CA TYR A 366 -2.28 0.89 0.33
C TYR A 366 -3.06 1.91 -0.49
N GLU A 367 -2.61 2.29 -1.69
CA GLU A 367 -3.31 3.29 -2.50
C GLU A 367 -4.77 2.90 -2.78
N PRO A 368 -5.09 1.65 -3.17
CA PRO A 368 -6.49 1.22 -3.36
C PRO A 368 -7.36 1.35 -2.11
N TRP A 369 -6.79 1.17 -0.91
CA TRP A 369 -7.52 1.34 0.35
C TRP A 369 -7.98 2.79 0.55
N SER A 370 -7.16 3.75 0.14
CA SER A 370 -7.51 5.18 0.21
C SER A 370 -8.53 5.59 -0.86
N ILE A 371 -8.44 5.00 -2.06
CA ILE A 371 -9.31 5.33 -3.19
C ILE A 371 -10.71 4.73 -3.01
N GLY A 372 -10.80 3.48 -2.56
CA GLY A 372 -12.06 2.73 -2.45
C GLY A 372 -12.83 2.93 -1.15
N GLN A 373 -12.33 3.75 -0.21
CA GLN A 373 -12.86 3.83 1.16
C GLN A 373 -14.35 4.23 1.21
N THR A 374 -14.76 5.29 0.49
CA THR A 374 -16.17 5.74 0.47
C THR A 374 -17.08 4.66 -0.10
N ALA A 375 -16.69 4.08 -1.24
CA ALA A 375 -17.44 3.01 -1.89
C ALA A 375 -17.58 1.77 -0.98
N ALA A 376 -16.52 1.39 -0.26
CA ALA A 376 -16.56 0.29 0.69
C ALA A 376 -17.51 0.57 1.86
N ILE A 377 -17.51 1.79 2.41
CA ILE A 377 -18.42 2.18 3.51
C ILE A 377 -19.88 2.15 3.05
N ASP A 378 -20.18 2.70 1.87
CA ASP A 378 -21.52 2.71 1.28
C ASP A 378 -22.00 1.28 0.98
N TYR A 379 -21.11 0.43 0.45
CA TYR A 379 -21.42 -0.97 0.21
C TYR A 379 -21.74 -1.71 1.52
N ILE A 380 -20.96 -1.52 2.59
CA ILE A 380 -21.25 -2.11 3.91
C ILE A 380 -22.59 -1.65 4.45
N ALA A 381 -22.94 -0.38 4.24
CA ALA A 381 -24.25 0.12 4.63
C ALA A 381 -25.37 -0.62 3.88
N SER A 382 -25.17 -0.92 2.59
CA SER A 382 -26.13 -1.62 1.73
C SER A 382 -26.25 -3.13 1.98
N LEU A 383 -25.25 -3.77 2.58
CA LEU A 383 -25.30 -5.21 2.90
C LEU A 383 -26.52 -5.57 3.76
N PRO A 384 -27.04 -6.80 3.69
CA PRO A 384 -28.02 -7.26 4.68
C PRO A 384 -27.47 -7.16 6.11
N SER A 385 -28.36 -7.04 7.11
CA SER A 385 -27.94 -7.08 8.51
C SER A 385 -27.24 -8.42 8.80
N PHE A 386 -26.04 -8.37 9.38
CA PHE A 386 -25.29 -9.59 9.73
C PHE A 386 -26.08 -10.53 10.67
N ASN A 387 -27.13 -10.04 11.35
CA ASN A 387 -27.88 -10.70 12.41
C ASN A 387 -28.30 -12.17 12.19
N ALA A 388 -28.55 -12.63 10.96
CA ALA A 388 -28.93 -14.04 10.72
C ALA A 388 -27.71 -14.99 10.67
N ASN A 389 -26.55 -14.51 10.24
CA ASN A 389 -25.30 -15.29 10.09
C ASN A 389 -24.22 -14.87 11.12
N ALA A 390 -24.50 -13.86 11.95
CA ALA A 390 -23.56 -13.22 12.88
C ALA A 390 -23.09 -14.10 14.04
N SER A 391 -23.73 -15.24 14.30
CA SER A 391 -23.27 -16.18 15.33
C SER A 391 -21.90 -16.77 14.99
N HIS A 392 -21.58 -16.96 13.70
CA HIS A 392 -20.35 -17.57 13.22
C HIS A 392 -19.32 -16.56 12.68
N LEU A 393 -19.69 -15.29 12.56
CA LEU A 393 -18.80 -14.25 12.06
C LEU A 393 -17.92 -13.69 13.18
N ILE A 394 -16.62 -13.55 12.90
CA ILE A 394 -15.65 -12.92 13.81
C ILE A 394 -16.02 -11.45 14.07
N ILE A 395 -16.47 -10.74 13.04
CA ILE A 395 -16.95 -9.35 13.13
C ILE A 395 -18.47 -9.36 12.99
N LYS A 396 -19.15 -9.03 14.09
CA LYS A 396 -20.61 -9.16 14.20
C LYS A 396 -21.38 -7.92 13.75
N ASN A 397 -20.75 -6.75 13.77
CA ASN A 397 -21.41 -5.48 13.45
C ASN A 397 -20.73 -4.75 12.29
N LYS A 398 -21.54 -4.13 11.42
CA LYS A 398 -21.11 -3.26 10.31
C LYS A 398 -20.24 -2.09 10.75
N LEU A 399 -20.55 -1.47 11.89
CA LEU A 399 -19.76 -0.36 12.43
C LEU A 399 -18.35 -0.83 12.83
N GLU A 400 -18.25 -2.04 13.37
CA GLU A 400 -16.95 -2.64 13.70
C GLU A 400 -16.17 -2.93 12.43
N LEU A 401 -16.81 -3.52 11.41
CA LEU A 401 -16.17 -3.74 10.10
C LEU A 401 -15.65 -2.45 9.48
N GLN A 402 -16.47 -1.38 9.47
CA GLN A 402 -16.04 -0.07 9.01
C GLN A 402 -14.80 0.40 9.79
N SER A 403 -14.78 0.24 11.12
CA SER A 403 -13.62 0.62 11.93
C SER A 403 -12.33 -0.14 11.57
N PHE A 404 -12.43 -1.44 11.23
CA PHE A 404 -11.29 -2.24 10.77
C PHE A 404 -10.77 -1.77 9.41
N LEU A 405 -11.66 -1.43 8.48
CA LEU A 405 -11.28 -0.97 7.13
C LEU A 405 -10.59 0.40 7.12
N LEU A 406 -10.76 1.21 8.17
CA LEU A 406 -10.04 2.48 8.33
C LEU A 406 -8.60 2.28 8.82
N LYS A 407 -8.29 1.16 9.51
CA LYS A 407 -6.99 0.94 10.17
C LYS A 407 -5.78 1.03 9.21
N PRO A 408 -5.79 0.47 7.98
CA PRO A 408 -4.65 0.53 7.07
C PRO A 408 -4.23 1.96 6.74
N VAL A 409 -5.19 2.80 6.34
CA VAL A 409 -4.95 4.22 6.04
C VAL A 409 -4.53 4.98 7.30
N GLN A 410 -5.18 4.72 8.44
CA GLN A 410 -4.84 5.35 9.71
C GLN A 410 -3.41 5.03 10.16
N ARG A 411 -2.94 3.79 9.99
CA ARG A 411 -1.59 3.37 10.39
C ARG A 411 -0.52 4.14 9.63
N LEU A 412 -0.68 4.32 8.32
CA LEU A 412 0.27 5.08 7.50
C LEU A 412 0.43 6.53 7.99
N CYS A 413 -0.65 7.15 8.45
CA CYS A 413 -0.62 8.50 9.01
C CYS A 413 0.06 8.60 10.39
N LYS A 414 0.29 7.46 11.08
CA LYS A 414 0.97 7.45 12.39
C LYS A 414 2.49 7.33 12.29
N TYR A 415 3.02 6.69 11.24
CA TYR A 415 4.47 6.52 11.08
C TYR A 415 5.27 7.84 11.15
N PRO A 416 4.85 8.95 10.52
CA PRO A 416 5.59 10.21 10.61
C PRO A 416 5.70 10.75 12.03
N LEU A 417 4.70 10.49 12.88
CA LEU A 417 4.67 10.96 14.26
C LEU A 417 5.67 10.18 15.11
N LEU A 418 5.65 8.85 15.01
CA LEU A 418 6.56 7.95 15.73
C LEU A 418 8.01 8.16 15.29
N LEU A 419 8.25 8.25 13.98
CA LEU A 419 9.60 8.47 13.44
C LEU A 419 10.16 9.84 13.81
N LYS A 420 9.32 10.88 13.86
CA LYS A 420 9.76 12.21 14.31
C LYS A 420 10.20 12.18 15.79
N GLN A 421 9.48 11.46 16.64
CA GLN A 421 9.86 11.27 18.04
C GLN A 421 11.16 10.46 18.17
N LEU A 422 11.33 9.41 17.37
CA LEU A 422 12.59 8.65 17.33
C LEU A 422 13.77 9.53 16.87
N LEU A 423 13.59 10.32 15.81
CA LEU A 423 14.63 11.22 15.32
C LEU A 423 15.05 12.25 16.38
N GLN A 424 14.09 12.80 17.15
CA GLN A 424 14.37 13.75 18.23
C GLN A 424 15.18 13.15 19.40
N THR A 425 15.12 11.83 19.58
CA THR A 425 15.86 11.12 20.63
C THR A 425 17.12 10.43 20.10
N THR A 426 17.41 10.54 18.80
CA THR A 426 18.60 9.96 18.15
C THR A 426 19.72 11.01 18.09
N PRO A 427 20.93 10.74 18.59
CA PRO A 427 22.07 11.66 18.48
C PRO A 427 22.41 11.95 17.01
N ILE A 428 22.77 13.21 16.71
CA ILE A 428 23.10 13.66 15.35
C ILE A 428 24.37 12.96 14.83
N GLU A 429 25.27 12.60 15.73
CA GLU A 429 26.51 11.89 15.47
C GLU A 429 26.30 10.38 15.20
N SER A 430 25.07 9.88 15.35
CA SER A 430 24.76 8.48 15.06
C SER A 430 25.02 8.15 13.59
N PRO A 431 25.66 7.01 13.27
CA PRO A 431 25.92 6.59 11.90
C PRO A 431 24.63 6.46 11.07
N ASN A 432 23.50 6.21 11.73
CA ASN A 432 22.21 5.95 11.09
C ASN A 432 21.28 7.19 11.08
N TYR A 433 21.73 8.35 11.57
CA TYR A 433 20.90 9.56 11.68
C TYR A 433 20.30 10.00 10.33
N LYS A 434 21.12 10.03 9.27
CA LYS A 434 20.66 10.39 7.91
C LYS A 434 19.59 9.42 7.37
N GLU A 435 19.69 8.14 7.71
CA GLU A 435 18.68 7.16 7.30
C GLU A 435 17.35 7.40 8.04
N MET A 436 17.42 7.85 9.29
CA MET A 436 16.25 8.24 10.07
C MET A 436 15.57 9.49 9.50
N GLU A 437 16.35 10.51 9.09
CA GLU A 437 15.80 11.70 8.41
C GLU A 437 15.05 11.32 7.12
N LEU A 438 15.67 10.48 6.29
CA LEU A 438 15.04 9.98 5.07
C LEU A 438 13.76 9.18 5.38
N ALA A 439 13.76 8.35 6.42
CA ALA A 439 12.57 7.62 6.84
C ALA A 439 11.41 8.55 7.24
N VAL A 440 11.70 9.63 7.96
CA VAL A 440 10.72 10.66 8.32
C VAL A 440 10.14 11.28 7.05
N ASP A 441 10.95 11.66 6.07
CA ASP A 441 10.46 12.29 4.85
C ASP A 441 9.68 11.33 3.94
N ILE A 442 10.13 10.06 3.85
CA ILE A 442 9.39 9.00 3.15
C ILE A 442 8.02 8.80 3.79
N SER A 443 7.94 8.68 5.11
CA SER A 443 6.66 8.49 5.80
C SER A 443 5.72 9.68 5.62
N LYS A 444 6.23 10.93 5.65
CA LYS A 444 5.43 12.14 5.34
C LYS A 444 4.91 12.10 3.91
N SER A 445 5.76 11.70 2.96
CA SER A 445 5.38 11.59 1.54
C SER A 445 4.28 10.56 1.34
N VAL A 446 4.39 9.39 1.99
CA VAL A 446 3.35 8.35 1.98
C VAL A 446 2.04 8.87 2.55
N ALA A 447 2.06 9.50 3.73
CA ALA A 447 0.85 10.07 4.34
C ALA A 447 0.21 11.16 3.46
N LYS A 448 1.02 12.01 2.84
CA LYS A 448 0.55 13.02 1.87
C LYS A 448 -0.09 12.36 0.65
N ASN A 449 0.52 11.34 0.07
CA ASN A 449 -0.02 10.65 -1.11
C ASN A 449 -1.38 10.01 -0.82
N ILE A 450 -1.53 9.39 0.34
CA ILE A 450 -2.81 8.81 0.78
C ILE A 450 -3.90 9.88 0.94
N ASN A 451 -3.57 11.02 1.54
CA ASN A 451 -4.49 12.16 1.65
C ASN A 451 -4.87 12.72 0.27
N GLU A 452 -3.90 12.82 -0.65
CA GLU A 452 -4.14 13.28 -2.02
C GLU A 452 -5.02 12.32 -2.82
N ASN A 453 -4.85 11.01 -2.64
CA ASN A 453 -5.72 10.01 -3.27
C ASN A 453 -7.17 10.17 -2.80
N GLN A 454 -7.39 10.35 -1.49
CA GLN A 454 -8.72 10.57 -0.94
C GLN A 454 -9.35 11.86 -1.49
N ARG A 455 -8.59 12.96 -1.50
CA ARG A 455 -9.02 14.24 -2.10
C ARG A 455 -9.41 14.07 -3.57
N ARG A 456 -8.63 13.31 -4.35
CA ARG A 456 -8.91 13.04 -5.76
C ARG A 456 -10.16 12.21 -5.97
N THR A 457 -10.39 11.19 -5.14
CA THR A 457 -11.64 10.41 -5.17
C THR A 457 -12.86 11.31 -4.88
N GLU A 458 -12.80 12.12 -3.82
CA GLU A 458 -13.89 13.05 -3.48
C GLU A 458 -14.16 14.05 -4.62
N ASN A 459 -13.10 14.62 -5.20
CA ASN A 459 -13.22 15.51 -6.36
C ASN A 459 -13.81 14.79 -7.59
N HIS A 460 -13.48 13.52 -7.81
CA HIS A 460 -14.05 12.72 -8.89
C HIS A 460 -15.57 12.52 -8.72
N GLU A 461 -16.03 12.28 -7.49
CA GLU A 461 -17.46 12.20 -7.18
C GLU A 461 -18.18 13.53 -7.45
N VAL A 462 -17.56 14.65 -7.09
CA VAL A 462 -18.08 16.00 -7.39
C VAL A 462 -18.18 16.22 -8.90
N VAL A 463 -17.17 15.80 -9.68
CA VAL A 463 -17.19 15.89 -11.14
C VAL A 463 -18.30 15.02 -11.75
N LYS A 464 -18.53 13.81 -11.22
CA LYS A 464 -19.61 12.93 -11.65
C LYS A 464 -20.97 13.56 -11.39
N GLU A 465 -21.15 14.21 -10.23
CA GLU A 465 -22.35 14.97 -9.92
C GLU A 465 -22.53 16.18 -10.87
N LEU A 466 -21.46 16.94 -11.10
CA LEU A 466 -21.47 18.08 -12.01
C LEU A 466 -21.94 17.65 -13.41
N TYR A 467 -21.45 16.51 -13.91
CA TYR A 467 -21.86 15.96 -15.21
C TYR A 467 -23.39 15.76 -15.32
N GLY A 468 -24.03 15.29 -14.25
CA GLY A 468 -25.48 15.10 -14.20
C GLY A 468 -26.30 16.40 -14.02
N ARG A 469 -25.69 17.46 -13.46
CA ARG A 469 -26.37 18.75 -13.22
C ARG A 469 -26.33 19.69 -14.42
N VAL A 470 -25.33 19.58 -15.30
CA VAL A 470 -25.15 20.52 -16.41
C VAL A 470 -26.09 20.19 -17.59
N ASN A 471 -26.92 21.16 -17.98
CA ASN A 471 -27.88 20.99 -19.08
C ASN A 471 -27.21 20.93 -20.46
N ASN A 472 -26.23 21.81 -20.69
CA ASN A 472 -25.58 21.96 -21.98
C ASN A 472 -24.10 22.29 -21.81
N TRP A 473 -23.24 21.34 -22.18
CA TRP A 473 -21.79 21.48 -22.17
C TRP A 473 -21.25 22.32 -23.33
N LYS A 474 -22.09 22.87 -24.22
CA LYS A 474 -21.72 23.73 -25.35
C LYS A 474 -20.59 23.14 -26.23
N GLY A 475 -20.58 21.82 -26.39
CA GLY A 475 -19.55 21.09 -27.17
C GLY A 475 -18.23 20.83 -26.44
N TYR A 476 -18.10 21.17 -25.16
CA TYR A 476 -16.91 20.88 -24.37
C TYR A 476 -16.95 19.48 -23.77
N HIS A 477 -15.80 18.81 -23.80
CA HIS A 477 -15.63 17.50 -23.18
C HIS A 477 -14.87 17.65 -21.87
N ILE A 478 -15.52 17.33 -20.75
CA ILE A 478 -14.93 17.38 -19.41
C ILE A 478 -13.66 16.53 -19.29
N SER A 479 -13.55 15.46 -20.09
CA SER A 479 -12.35 14.62 -20.18
C SER A 479 -11.08 15.38 -20.61
N LYS A 480 -11.21 16.56 -21.22
CA LYS A 480 -10.08 17.41 -21.62
C LYS A 480 -9.67 18.43 -20.55
N PHE A 481 -10.44 18.57 -19.46
CA PHE A 481 -10.23 19.64 -18.47
C PHE A 481 -9.09 19.33 -17.48
N GLY A 482 -8.69 18.06 -17.37
CA GLY A 482 -7.75 17.60 -16.35
C GLY A 482 -8.47 17.29 -15.04
N GLU A 483 -7.70 17.13 -13.96
CA GLU A 483 -8.27 16.85 -12.64
C GLU A 483 -8.94 18.08 -12.03
N LEU A 484 -10.02 17.86 -11.27
CA LEU A 484 -10.64 18.92 -10.47
C LEU A 484 -9.76 19.18 -9.25
N LEU A 485 -9.41 20.44 -9.02
CA LEU A 485 -8.56 20.87 -7.93
C LEU A 485 -9.37 21.52 -6.81
N PHE A 486 -10.25 22.46 -7.19
CA PHE A 486 -11.13 23.16 -6.26
C PHE A 486 -12.50 23.44 -6.89
N TYR A 487 -13.53 23.53 -6.05
CA TYR A 487 -14.85 24.03 -6.41
C TYR A 487 -15.39 24.93 -5.30
N ASP A 488 -16.09 26.01 -5.65
CA ASP A 488 -16.72 26.89 -4.66
C ASP A 488 -17.92 27.65 -5.28
N LYS A 489 -18.83 28.15 -4.44
CA LYS A 489 -19.90 29.06 -4.85
C LYS A 489 -19.50 30.49 -4.52
N VAL A 490 -19.20 31.28 -5.55
CA VAL A 490 -18.63 32.63 -5.41
C VAL A 490 -19.47 33.66 -6.14
N LYS A 491 -19.48 34.89 -5.62
CA LYS A 491 -20.06 36.04 -6.31
C LYS A 491 -19.01 36.64 -7.23
N ILE A 492 -19.40 36.99 -8.45
CA ILE A 492 -18.46 37.53 -9.45
C ILE A 492 -18.88 38.94 -9.80
N SER A 493 -17.94 39.88 -9.68
CA SER A 493 -18.11 41.24 -10.19
C SER A 493 -17.24 41.40 -11.44
N SER A 494 -17.88 41.66 -12.58
CA SER A 494 -17.18 42.07 -13.80
C SER A 494 -16.80 43.55 -13.64
N GLY A 495 -15.53 43.90 -13.84
CA GLY A 495 -14.98 45.22 -13.51
C GLY A 495 -15.41 46.37 -14.45
N GLY A 496 -16.66 46.40 -14.90
CA GLY A 496 -17.15 47.34 -15.92
C GLY A 496 -18.26 48.29 -15.48
N ASP A 497 -19.25 47.84 -14.70
CA ASP A 497 -20.45 48.65 -14.45
C ASP A 497 -21.02 48.48 -13.03
N ILE A 498 -21.40 49.61 -12.43
CA ILE A 498 -21.95 49.77 -11.07
C ILE A 498 -23.37 49.16 -10.93
N SER A 499 -23.94 48.63 -12.01
CA SER A 499 -25.30 48.04 -12.06
C SER A 499 -25.33 46.51 -12.19
N ASP A 500 -24.19 45.83 -12.19
CA ASP A 500 -24.17 44.38 -12.40
C ASP A 500 -24.37 43.63 -11.08
N SER A 501 -25.57 43.07 -10.93
CA SER A 501 -26.01 42.21 -9.82
C SER A 501 -24.90 41.24 -9.37
N ASP A 502 -24.62 41.17 -8.07
CA ASP A 502 -23.78 40.16 -7.42
C ASP A 502 -24.37 38.75 -7.68
N ARG A 503 -24.19 38.22 -8.89
CA ARG A 503 -24.68 36.90 -9.27
C ARG A 503 -23.76 35.85 -8.68
N GLU A 504 -24.39 34.87 -8.03
CA GLU A 504 -23.69 33.70 -7.51
C GLU A 504 -23.44 32.72 -8.66
N PHE A 505 -22.18 32.30 -8.78
CA PHE A 505 -21.74 31.29 -9.72
C PHE A 505 -21.15 30.10 -8.98
N GLU A 506 -21.39 28.90 -9.49
CA GLU A 506 -20.62 27.71 -9.10
C GLU A 506 -19.37 27.67 -9.99
N VAL A 507 -18.20 27.78 -9.37
CA VAL A 507 -16.90 27.85 -10.08
C VAL A 507 -16.12 26.58 -9.79
N PHE A 508 -15.65 25.94 -10.86
CA PHE A 508 -14.85 24.72 -10.82
C PHE A 508 -13.49 25.00 -11.44
N LEU A 509 -12.43 24.80 -10.66
CA LEU A 509 -11.05 24.94 -11.07
C LEU A 509 -10.48 23.55 -11.37
N PHE A 510 -10.23 23.29 -12.66
CA PHE A 510 -9.49 22.13 -13.14
C PHE A 510 -8.05 22.51 -13.49
N GLU A 511 -7.17 21.52 -13.63
CA GLU A 511 -5.76 21.73 -14.01
C GLU A 511 -5.57 22.55 -15.29
N LYS A 512 -6.50 22.45 -16.26
CA LYS A 512 -6.38 23.14 -17.57
C LYS A 512 -7.34 24.30 -17.74
N ILE A 513 -8.42 24.37 -16.96
CA ILE A 513 -9.53 25.28 -17.21
C ILE A 513 -10.30 25.64 -15.93
N ILE A 514 -10.73 26.88 -15.83
CA ILE A 514 -11.74 27.35 -14.89
C ILE A 514 -13.08 27.37 -15.60
N VAL A 515 -14.11 26.80 -14.98
CA VAL A 515 -15.46 26.72 -15.56
C VAL A 515 -16.46 27.36 -14.61
N LEU A 516 -17.33 28.22 -15.16
CA LEU A 516 -18.31 29.00 -14.40
C LEU A 516 -19.73 28.61 -14.79
N PHE A 517 -20.53 28.21 -13.80
CA PHE A 517 -21.93 27.84 -13.99
C PHE A 517 -22.87 28.78 -13.23
N SER A 518 -24.01 29.08 -13.85
CA SER A 518 -25.15 29.69 -13.14
C SER A 518 -26.22 28.64 -12.88
N GLU A 519 -26.90 28.72 -11.75
CA GLU A 519 -28.10 27.91 -11.52
C GLU A 519 -29.19 28.31 -12.53
N SER A 520 -29.73 27.33 -13.25
CA SER A 520 -30.83 27.57 -14.19
C SER A 520 -32.12 27.74 -13.38
N GLY A 521 -32.51 28.99 -13.12
CA GLY A 521 -33.82 29.29 -12.58
C GLY A 521 -34.91 28.92 -13.60
N HIS A 522 -35.96 28.23 -13.16
CA HIS A 522 -37.22 28.25 -13.89
C HIS A 522 -37.69 29.70 -13.94
N TYR A 523 -37.41 30.41 -15.05
CA TYR A 523 -38.18 31.58 -15.39
C TYR A 523 -39.59 31.10 -15.72
N VAL A 524 -40.48 31.13 -14.74
CA VAL A 524 -41.92 31.16 -15.01
C VAL A 524 -42.15 32.50 -15.70
N GLY A 525 -42.20 32.47 -17.03
CA GLY A 525 -42.55 33.63 -17.84
C GLY A 525 -43.94 34.09 -17.44
N SER A 526 -44.05 35.37 -17.08
CA SER A 526 -45.32 36.05 -16.96
C SER A 526 -45.88 36.26 -18.37
N ASP A 527 -46.74 35.36 -18.81
CA ASP A 527 -47.73 35.69 -19.84
C ASP A 527 -49.08 35.80 -19.15
N GLY A 528 -49.59 37.03 -19.07
CA GLY A 528 -50.95 37.28 -18.67
C GLY A 528 -51.89 36.92 -19.81
N LEU A 529 -52.97 36.18 -19.49
CA LEU A 529 -54.31 36.41 -20.03
C LEU A 529 -55.35 35.66 -19.19
N SER A 530 -56.46 36.37 -19.00
CA SER A 530 -57.68 36.12 -18.24
C SER A 530 -58.41 34.79 -18.50
N GLY A 531 -59.09 34.28 -17.46
CA GLY A 531 -60.40 33.63 -17.63
C GLY A 531 -60.73 32.44 -16.72
N GLY A 532 -61.67 32.64 -15.79
CA GLY A 532 -62.82 31.72 -15.62
C GLY A 532 -62.72 30.50 -14.69
N SER A 533 -63.21 30.69 -13.46
CA SER A 533 -64.08 29.82 -12.64
C SER A 533 -63.76 28.34 -12.28
N SER A 534 -63.90 28.11 -10.97
CA SER A 534 -64.59 26.99 -10.29
C SER A 534 -63.94 25.60 -10.22
N GLY A 535 -63.81 25.08 -9.00
CA GLY A 535 -63.54 23.66 -8.75
C GLY A 535 -63.04 23.33 -7.34
N LEU A 536 -63.96 23.26 -6.38
CA LEU A 536 -63.81 22.74 -5.03
C LEU A 536 -63.44 21.24 -5.06
N GLY A 537 -62.59 20.72 -4.15
CA GLY A 537 -62.56 19.27 -3.87
C GLY A 537 -61.32 18.65 -3.21
N SER A 538 -61.40 18.52 -1.88
CA SER A 538 -61.04 17.35 -1.06
C SER A 538 -59.57 16.94 -0.77
N ALA A 539 -59.23 17.13 0.51
CA ALA A 539 -58.57 16.24 1.48
C ALA A 539 -57.84 14.95 1.05
N GLY A 540 -56.68 14.69 1.69
CA GLY A 540 -56.06 13.36 1.71
C GLY A 540 -54.66 13.25 2.35
N ASN A 541 -54.63 13.21 3.68
CA ASN A 541 -53.65 12.57 4.59
C ASN A 541 -52.12 12.81 4.54
N SER A 542 -51.67 13.39 5.65
CA SER A 542 -50.36 13.24 6.29
C SER A 542 -49.98 11.79 6.59
N LEU A 543 -48.70 11.44 6.39
CA LEU A 543 -48.00 10.42 7.17
C LEU A 543 -46.56 10.88 7.42
N LYS A 544 -46.31 11.27 8.68
CA LYS A 544 -45.00 11.56 9.25
C LYS A 544 -44.24 10.23 9.40
N LYS A 545 -42.98 10.17 8.96
CA LYS A 545 -42.00 9.21 9.47
C LYS A 545 -40.84 9.96 10.12
N THR A 546 -40.77 9.76 11.43
CA THR A 546 -39.69 10.11 12.33
C THR A 546 -38.43 9.32 11.96
N ALA A 547 -37.31 10.00 11.73
CA ALA A 547 -35.99 9.38 11.69
C ALA A 547 -35.18 9.92 12.87
N SER A 548 -34.93 9.01 13.80
CA SER A 548 -34.13 9.20 15.00
C SER A 548 -32.68 9.49 14.65
N SER A 549 -32.11 10.40 15.44
CA SER A 549 -30.74 10.88 15.45
C SER A 549 -29.75 9.81 15.94
N SER A 550 -28.63 9.65 15.22
CA SER A 550 -27.37 9.17 15.79
C SER A 550 -26.19 9.84 15.07
N LEU A 551 -25.66 10.87 15.74
CA LEU A 551 -24.32 11.43 15.57
C LEU A 551 -23.31 10.35 16.09
N ILE A 552 -22.02 10.22 15.77
CA ILE A 552 -20.85 11.12 15.66
C ILE A 552 -19.73 10.21 15.05
N LEU A 553 -18.90 10.62 14.08
CA LEU A 553 -17.47 11.00 14.26
C LEU A 553 -16.85 11.42 12.91
N LYS A 554 -17.29 12.57 12.39
CA LYS A 554 -16.45 13.43 11.54
C LYS A 554 -15.82 14.49 12.45
N LYS A 555 -14.54 14.34 12.78
CA LYS A 555 -13.76 15.45 13.37
C LYS A 555 -12.41 15.60 12.68
N LYS A 556 -12.39 16.65 11.85
CA LYS A 556 -11.32 17.60 11.55
C LYS A 556 -9.98 17.06 11.03
N LEU A 557 -9.87 17.01 9.70
CA LEU A 557 -8.77 17.66 8.98
C LEU A 557 -9.18 18.05 7.55
N SER A 558 -10.03 19.07 7.41
CA SER A 558 -10.05 20.02 6.28
C SER A 558 -11.16 21.04 6.56
N ASN A 559 -10.79 22.33 6.52
CA ASN A 559 -11.77 23.41 6.55
C ASN A 559 -12.44 23.51 5.18
N THR A 560 -13.72 23.90 5.23
CA THR A 560 -14.66 24.18 4.14
C THR A 560 -15.17 22.99 3.31
N VAL A 561 -16.12 22.24 3.89
CA VAL A 561 -17.08 21.46 3.11
C VAL A 561 -18.50 21.79 3.62
N PRO A 562 -19.32 22.55 2.88
CA PRO A 562 -20.76 22.50 3.08
C PRO A 562 -21.25 21.17 2.49
N THR A 563 -21.65 20.25 3.37
CA THR A 563 -22.38 19.03 2.99
C THR A 563 -23.68 19.43 2.27
N LEU A 564 -23.79 19.16 0.97
CA LEU A 564 -25.05 19.34 0.25
C LEU A 564 -26.01 18.18 0.60
N THR A 565 -27.01 18.48 1.42
CA THR A 565 -28.10 17.57 1.79
C THR A 565 -29.07 17.31 0.63
N ASN A 566 -29.69 16.12 0.61
CA ASN A 566 -30.69 15.61 -0.34
C ASN A 566 -31.94 16.50 -0.55
N GLY A 567 -31.78 17.67 -1.20
CA GLY A 567 -32.85 18.43 -1.86
C GLY A 567 -32.74 18.29 -3.38
N LYS A 568 -33.84 18.46 -4.12
CA LYS A 568 -33.85 18.45 -5.60
C LYS A 568 -32.72 19.35 -6.13
N LYS A 569 -31.68 18.74 -6.70
CA LYS A 569 -30.47 19.45 -7.15
C LYS A 569 -30.82 20.33 -8.35
N THR A 570 -30.45 21.60 -8.29
CA THR A 570 -30.68 22.58 -9.36
C THR A 570 -29.80 22.25 -10.57
N LYS A 571 -30.40 22.40 -11.76
CA LYS A 571 -29.69 22.27 -13.03
C LYS A 571 -28.75 23.47 -13.24
N LEU A 572 -27.66 23.25 -13.93
CA LEU A 572 -26.58 24.20 -14.14
C LEU A 572 -26.43 24.54 -15.63
N ASP A 573 -26.26 25.82 -15.92
CA ASP A 573 -25.95 26.30 -17.26
C ASP A 573 -24.53 26.86 -17.32
N LEU A 574 -23.76 26.40 -18.31
CA LEU A 574 -22.39 26.86 -18.55
C LEU A 574 -22.39 28.33 -19.02
N ARG A 575 -21.89 29.24 -18.19
CA ARG A 575 -21.84 30.69 -18.48
C ARG A 575 -20.48 31.16 -18.95
N GLY A 576 -19.41 30.67 -18.33
CA GLY A 576 -18.04 31.12 -18.64
C GLY A 576 -17.02 30.00 -18.55
N ARG A 577 -15.88 30.20 -19.21
CA ARG A 577 -14.73 29.30 -19.14
C ARG A 577 -13.45 30.07 -19.42
N ILE A 578 -12.38 29.75 -18.72
CA ILE A 578 -11.07 30.39 -18.91
C ILE A 578 -10.01 29.30 -18.87
N MET A 579 -9.21 29.18 -19.94
CA MET A 579 -8.08 28.26 -19.95
C MET A 579 -6.97 28.81 -19.05
N ILE A 580 -6.33 27.95 -18.26
CA ILE A 580 -5.28 28.35 -17.32
C ILE A 580 -4.10 29.02 -18.05
N ILE A 581 -3.77 28.54 -19.26
CA ILE A 581 -2.72 29.12 -20.12
C ILE A 581 -2.97 30.58 -20.51
N ASN A 582 -4.23 31.03 -20.50
CA ASN A 582 -4.61 32.39 -20.84
C ASN A 582 -4.61 33.34 -19.63
N ILE A 583 -4.22 32.88 -18.44
CA ILE A 583 -4.21 33.71 -17.23
C ILE A 583 -2.91 34.50 -17.14
N ASN A 584 -3.03 35.83 -17.20
CA ASN A 584 -1.90 36.75 -17.15
C ASN A 584 -1.47 37.03 -15.71
N LYS A 585 -2.43 37.32 -14.83
CA LYS A 585 -2.16 37.72 -13.46
C LYS A 585 -3.30 37.30 -12.52
N VAL A 586 -2.90 36.84 -11.34
CA VAL A 586 -3.80 36.53 -10.24
C VAL A 586 -3.32 37.35 -9.04
N THR A 587 -4.18 38.21 -8.52
CA THR A 587 -3.86 39.09 -7.38
C THR A 587 -4.96 39.06 -6.34
N PRO A 588 -4.66 38.74 -5.07
CA PRO A 588 -5.63 38.90 -4.00
C PRO A 588 -5.91 40.39 -3.77
N ILE A 589 -7.18 40.77 -3.59
CA ILE A 589 -7.62 42.13 -3.30
C ILE A 589 -8.40 42.11 -1.99
N GLY A 590 -7.81 42.64 -0.92
CA GLY A 590 -8.40 42.59 0.42
C GLY A 590 -8.59 41.15 0.93
N ASN A 591 -9.44 40.98 1.93
CA ASN A 591 -9.51 39.72 2.70
C ASN A 591 -10.28 38.61 1.98
N HIS A 592 -11.16 38.94 1.02
CA HIS A 592 -12.11 37.97 0.47
C HIS A 592 -12.12 37.91 -1.06
N ASN A 593 -11.45 38.82 -1.76
CA ASN A 593 -11.56 38.93 -3.20
C ASN A 593 -10.28 38.45 -3.90
N LEU A 594 -10.44 37.77 -5.03
CA LEU A 594 -9.36 37.35 -5.90
C LEU A 594 -9.60 37.90 -7.29
N ASN A 595 -8.69 38.74 -7.77
CA ASN A 595 -8.76 39.34 -9.09
C ASN A 595 -7.95 38.51 -10.08
N ILE A 596 -8.61 38.09 -11.15
CA ILE A 596 -8.02 37.24 -12.19
C ILE A 596 -8.14 37.97 -13.52
N THR A 597 -6.98 38.36 -14.06
CA THR A 597 -6.88 38.97 -15.39
C THR A 597 -6.40 37.93 -16.38
N TRP A 598 -7.11 37.78 -17.49
CA TRP A 598 -6.81 36.82 -18.53
C TRP A 598 -6.87 37.47 -19.90
N GLU A 599 -6.07 36.94 -20.82
CA GLU A 599 -5.98 37.39 -22.19
C GLU A 599 -5.92 36.17 -23.11
N SER A 600 -6.79 36.18 -24.11
CA SER A 600 -6.88 35.20 -25.17
C SER A 600 -6.74 35.93 -26.50
N PRO A 601 -6.28 35.28 -27.59
CA PRO A 601 -6.13 35.93 -28.89
C PRO A 601 -7.40 36.60 -29.45
N LYS A 602 -8.58 36.31 -28.87
CA LYS A 602 -9.88 36.86 -29.29
C LYS A 602 -10.54 37.76 -28.25
N GLU A 603 -10.16 37.66 -26.97
CA GLU A 603 -10.87 38.28 -25.85
C GLU A 603 -9.91 38.54 -24.69
N GLN A 604 -10.05 39.67 -24.02
CA GLN A 604 -9.38 39.96 -22.76
C GLN A 604 -10.42 40.29 -21.70
N GLY A 605 -10.17 39.92 -20.45
CA GLY A 605 -11.15 40.10 -19.39
C GLY A 605 -10.53 40.20 -18.01
N ASN A 606 -11.28 40.84 -17.12
CA ASN A 606 -10.99 40.88 -15.70
C ASN A 606 -12.24 40.51 -14.90
N PHE A 607 -12.10 39.59 -13.96
CA PHE A 607 -13.16 39.25 -13.03
C PHE A 607 -12.64 39.12 -11.61
N VAL A 608 -13.47 39.56 -10.67
CA VAL A 608 -13.19 39.49 -9.24
C VAL A 608 -14.06 38.40 -8.64
N LEU A 609 -13.43 37.32 -8.18
CA LEU A 609 -14.08 36.27 -7.40
C LEU A 609 -14.16 36.70 -5.93
N LYS A 610 -15.36 36.80 -5.39
CA LYS A 610 -15.60 37.09 -3.96
C LYS A 610 -15.85 35.77 -3.23
N PHE A 611 -14.89 35.35 -2.40
CA PHE A 611 -14.97 34.17 -1.55
C PHE A 611 -15.62 34.51 -0.20
N ARG A 612 -16.16 33.49 0.48
CA ARG A 612 -16.72 33.67 1.83
C ARG A 612 -15.65 33.79 2.91
N ASN A 613 -14.52 33.12 2.71
CA ASN A 613 -13.47 32.98 3.71
C ASN A 613 -12.11 33.38 3.11
N GLU A 614 -11.26 33.99 3.92
CA GLU A 614 -9.90 34.34 3.51
C GLU A 614 -9.03 33.11 3.22
N GLU A 615 -9.15 32.06 4.04
CA GLU A 615 -8.42 30.80 3.88
C GLU A 615 -8.71 30.12 2.52
N THR A 616 -9.97 30.14 2.07
CA THR A 616 -10.31 29.54 0.76
C THR A 616 -9.78 30.37 -0.39
N ARG A 617 -9.85 31.71 -0.31
CA ARG A 617 -9.20 32.60 -1.27
C ARG A 617 -7.71 32.29 -1.39
N ASP A 618 -7.01 32.11 -0.27
CA ASP A 618 -5.57 31.82 -0.27
C ASP A 618 -5.22 30.49 -0.92
N ASN A 619 -5.96 29.44 -0.59
CA ASN A 619 -5.78 28.13 -1.21
C ASN A 619 -5.98 28.22 -2.74
N TRP A 620 -7.00 28.94 -3.20
CA TRP A 620 -7.25 29.18 -4.62
C TRP A 620 -6.16 30.03 -5.28
N ASN A 621 -5.73 31.11 -4.64
CA ASN A 621 -4.69 32.00 -5.14
C ASN A 621 -3.36 31.25 -5.29
N GLN A 622 -2.93 30.52 -4.26
CA GLN A 622 -1.70 29.73 -4.29
C GLN A 622 -1.76 28.67 -5.40
N CYS A 623 -2.86 27.93 -5.49
CA CYS A 623 -3.04 26.91 -6.52
C CYS A 623 -3.00 27.49 -7.94
N LEU A 624 -3.73 28.58 -8.18
CA LEU A 624 -3.74 29.25 -9.49
C LEU A 624 -2.37 29.81 -9.86
N GLN A 625 -1.65 30.39 -8.91
CA GLN A 625 -0.28 30.89 -9.15
C GLN A 625 0.66 29.75 -9.50
N ASP A 626 0.59 28.63 -8.79
CA ASP A 626 1.44 27.47 -9.04
C ASP A 626 1.12 26.83 -10.40
N LEU A 627 -0.16 26.72 -10.77
CA LEU A 627 -0.57 26.29 -12.11
C LEU A 627 -0.05 27.25 -13.19
N CYS A 628 -0.21 28.57 -13.02
CA CYS A 628 0.29 29.55 -13.99
C CYS A 628 1.81 29.45 -14.18
N LYS A 629 2.57 29.22 -13.09
CA LYS A 629 4.02 28.99 -13.17
C LYS A 629 4.35 27.72 -13.94
N LEU A 630 3.64 26.61 -13.67
CA LEU A 630 3.83 25.33 -14.35
C LEU A 630 3.58 25.45 -15.86
N TYR A 631 2.46 26.03 -16.28
CA TYR A 631 2.16 26.21 -17.72
C TYR A 631 3.14 27.17 -18.40
N ARG A 632 3.63 28.20 -17.70
CA ARG A 632 4.68 29.07 -18.25
C ARG A 632 6.02 28.34 -18.39
N ALA A 633 6.35 27.43 -17.48
CA ALA A 633 7.55 26.61 -17.60
C ALA A 633 7.44 25.60 -18.75
N GLU A 634 6.27 24.97 -18.93
CA GLU A 634 6.05 23.97 -19.99
C GLU A 634 5.85 24.55 -21.39
N PHE A 635 5.21 25.72 -21.52
CA PHE A 635 4.83 26.31 -22.82
C PHE A 635 5.49 27.66 -23.12
N GLY A 636 6.24 28.24 -22.17
CA GLY A 636 6.97 29.51 -22.34
C GLY A 636 8.33 29.39 -23.00
N THR A 637 8.78 28.18 -23.35
CA THR A 637 10.00 27.93 -24.13
C THR A 637 9.68 27.61 -25.59
N ALA A 638 8.99 28.53 -26.26
CA ALA A 638 8.91 28.57 -27.71
C ALA A 638 9.93 29.59 -28.28
N ASP A 639 11.15 29.59 -27.75
CA ASP A 639 12.35 29.87 -28.55
C ASP A 639 13.59 29.25 -27.86
N THR A 640 14.40 28.56 -28.65
CA THR A 640 15.60 27.75 -28.30
C THR A 640 15.37 26.38 -27.64
N GLY A 641 15.87 25.35 -28.34
CA GLY A 641 15.54 23.96 -28.10
C GLY A 641 16.27 23.29 -26.92
N SER A 642 15.71 22.13 -26.56
CA SER A 642 16.32 21.02 -25.81
C SER A 642 16.58 21.22 -24.32
N ARG A 643 15.60 20.79 -23.50
CA ARG A 643 15.80 19.92 -22.32
C ARG A 643 14.44 19.48 -21.75
N GLN A 644 14.19 18.17 -21.73
CA GLN A 644 13.12 17.57 -20.94
C GLN A 644 13.64 17.07 -19.59
N ASN A 645 12.77 17.25 -18.58
CA ASN A 645 12.58 16.52 -17.33
C ASN A 645 13.54 16.70 -16.15
N SER A 646 13.06 17.47 -15.17
CA SER A 646 12.87 17.00 -13.79
C SER A 646 12.12 18.05 -12.98
N PHE A 647 10.78 18.00 -12.90
CA PHE A 647 10.03 18.63 -11.79
C PHE A 647 8.56 18.18 -11.68
N ILE A 648 8.09 17.27 -12.55
CA ILE A 648 6.82 16.58 -12.34
C ILE A 648 7.06 15.36 -11.42
N GLN A 649 7.26 15.60 -10.12
CA GLN A 649 7.25 14.52 -9.12
C GLN A 649 6.29 14.80 -7.95
N SER A 650 5.62 15.95 -7.95
CA SER A 650 4.66 16.33 -6.91
C SER A 650 3.20 16.32 -7.33
N PHE A 651 2.88 16.13 -8.63
CA PHE A 651 1.49 16.14 -9.12
C PHE A 651 1.11 15.01 -10.10
N SER A 652 2.01 14.09 -10.45
CA SER A 652 1.67 12.97 -11.35
C SER A 652 2.29 11.63 -10.94
N ASN A 653 1.74 11.01 -9.89
CA ASN A 653 1.76 9.55 -9.79
C ASN A 653 0.33 9.01 -9.95
N ILE A 654 -0.29 9.41 -11.06
CA ILE A 654 -1.56 8.88 -11.53
C ILE A 654 -1.34 8.51 -12.98
N ASN A 655 -1.01 7.25 -13.21
CA ASN A 655 -1.35 6.63 -14.48
C ASN A 655 -1.82 5.21 -14.20
N ILE A 656 -3.14 5.04 -14.30
CA ILE A 656 -3.84 3.77 -14.33
C ILE A 656 -3.80 3.27 -15.78
N ASN A 657 -3.37 2.03 -15.95
CA ASN A 657 -3.44 1.27 -17.19
C ASN A 657 -4.83 1.34 -17.84
N ASN A 658 -4.92 1.92 -19.02
CA ASN A 658 -6.06 1.74 -19.93
C ASN A 658 -5.66 0.78 -21.06
N ASN A 659 -5.78 -0.53 -20.81
CA ASN A 659 -5.91 -1.50 -21.89
C ASN A 659 -7.41 -1.67 -22.19
N ARG A 660 -7.88 -1.05 -23.27
CA ARG A 660 -9.12 -1.45 -23.94
C ARG A 660 -8.78 -1.88 -25.36
N ASP A 661 -8.74 -3.20 -25.54
CA ASP A 661 -8.81 -3.85 -26.83
C ASP A 661 -10.02 -3.35 -27.61
N ARG A 662 -9.75 -2.71 -28.75
CA ARG A 662 -10.74 -2.43 -29.78
C ARG A 662 -10.76 -3.60 -30.76
N LYS A 663 -11.72 -4.52 -30.62
CA LYS A 663 -12.26 -5.29 -31.76
C LYS A 663 -13.69 -4.86 -32.01
N SER A 664 -13.85 -4.24 -33.18
CA SER A 664 -15.09 -3.74 -33.76
C SER A 664 -15.85 -4.89 -34.41
N THR A 665 -17.01 -5.28 -33.89
CA THR A 665 -18.00 -6.09 -34.61
C THR A 665 -19.14 -5.19 -35.09
N ARG A 666 -19.13 -4.88 -36.39
CA ARG A 666 -20.25 -4.27 -37.11
C ARG A 666 -21.39 -5.30 -37.22
N LEU A 667 -22.55 -4.96 -36.67
CA LEU A 667 -23.83 -5.61 -36.99
C LEU A 667 -24.37 -4.97 -38.28
N ASN A 668 -24.42 -5.74 -39.36
CA ASN A 668 -25.15 -5.38 -40.58
C ASN A 668 -26.55 -6.02 -40.51
N SER A 669 -27.57 -5.17 -40.62
CA SER A 669 -28.94 -5.54 -40.87
C SER A 669 -29.16 -5.85 -42.36
N SER A 670 -29.66 -7.04 -42.68
CA SER A 670 -30.31 -7.29 -43.96
C SER A 670 -31.38 -8.37 -43.78
N HIS A 671 -32.63 -7.95 -43.99
CA HIS A 671 -33.82 -8.77 -44.18
C HIS A 671 -33.67 -9.72 -45.37
N THR A 672 -34.07 -10.99 -45.21
CA THR A 672 -34.90 -11.74 -46.20
C THR A 672 -35.40 -13.08 -45.64
N VAL A 673 -36.72 -13.14 -45.39
CA VAL A 673 -37.72 -14.14 -45.87
C VAL A 673 -37.42 -15.67 -45.78
N VAL A 674 -38.14 -16.33 -44.86
CA VAL A 674 -38.99 -17.55 -45.01
C VAL A 674 -38.43 -18.84 -45.64
N SER A 675 -38.25 -19.91 -44.84
CA SER A 675 -39.11 -21.14 -44.80
C SER A 675 -38.39 -22.44 -44.37
N ARG A 676 -39.13 -23.20 -43.54
CA ARG A 676 -39.22 -24.68 -43.41
C ARG A 676 -38.06 -25.50 -42.80
N MET A 677 -38.37 -26.05 -41.63
CA MET A 677 -38.04 -27.40 -41.10
C MET A 677 -38.17 -28.54 -42.16
N PRO A 678 -37.59 -29.76 -41.96
CA PRO A 678 -37.60 -30.52 -40.69
C PRO A 678 -36.43 -31.47 -40.35
N SER A 679 -36.49 -31.94 -39.10
CA SER A 679 -36.21 -33.29 -38.55
C SER A 679 -34.84 -33.99 -38.66
N SER A 680 -34.43 -34.47 -37.48
CA SER A 680 -33.86 -35.80 -37.17
C SER A 680 -32.48 -36.18 -37.71
N ALA A 681 -31.51 -36.28 -36.79
CA ALA A 681 -30.98 -37.55 -36.31
C ALA A 681 -30.23 -37.31 -34.99
#